data_AF-A0A925DBK0-F1
#
_entry.id   AF-A0A925DBK0-F1
#
_cell.length_a   1.000
_cell.length_b   1.000
_cell.length_c   1.000
_cell.angle_alpha   90.00
_cell.angle_beta   90.00
_cell.angle_gamma   90.00
#
_symmetry.space_group_name_H-M   'P 1'
#
loop_
_entity.id
_entity.type
_entity.pdbx_description
1 polymer ?
#
loop_
_entity_poly.entity_id
_entity_poly.type
_entity_poly.pdbx_seq_one_letter_code
_entity_poly.pdbx_strand_id
1 'polypeptide(L)'
;MPAVFDPYQAWLGIPRQEQPPHHYRLLDIAPLEADPAVIEAAAARQTKILQMQAVGPYVALAQQICGEVAAARYCLVTPSAKTAYDAQLRPRLAQAAAAPARPLPVAASLPRPLPAPALHRPLPAPRPQPVPQVVQPISPAAPEFDVSAGSKPAPKTTALSPRRPSSSGQATAGRSAFELFKIIAGAIAGLLIAVLILNYFVGIDPLGWSVGARMDDAKPKKVAAAKTQIGPPRVVPNDPLPPETRDPTVPGRVEPSPERPSNSGSPFPPEGGPPSQNGFNPPQHPTRPVQPPPEETSPVEEPRSLANLTPEGSERPTVPGKKSPLPSAAEQVSKLAAVKEIYQAEFAKAKTGANPEFVSFLLTTAAKVEGDPFARYVLYQEAFKQACAGSDIDAAAEAFDKLEAEFECEPFAPRFELLTRMGTSAKANDQRMIAAKGALLLLDHALALGKIAEADKLARIADTQTKIIIDKDLRAKAAAAMQTTSELAKDLKSFTDAAEELTQTPEDPAANLAVGRYRCLIEGKWDAGLSHLAKSNDDAITSAATMDLAGPKGEMTASKIGDAWYDLAKGGKGQGFYARADIWYQKGMEGESGLSLARLKRRHEEIGQLKLPSRALGQTPQSLAWPRARDLVSGGRGVDIPSTDLLTLLNFQRASPAQGWTKNGSSLTSPTAAQNAVAFVESSFQPPGREYSMQARITRTSDRDTKGKLAGGVIFGLTQKGKRFALVIDEVSSSGQRLAYLTMGTAKESQNSSVVRYPQIRLRSDDVVCNVSSDKITVLISGQPLLQYTGDMSALALPPGSPFAPAKPFFYAQEFGINTIDRWSIGPATEQSTPDSAFPRSGQPVGPKRK
;
A
#
# COMPACT_ATOMS: atom_id res chain seq x y z
N MET A 1 4.88 -42.63 18.97
CA MET A 1 4.81 -41.28 18.39
C MET A 1 5.88 -41.16 17.32
N PRO A 2 5.57 -40.76 16.07
CA PRO A 2 6.60 -40.22 15.17
C PRO A 2 7.19 -38.94 15.78
N ALA A 3 8.45 -38.63 15.48
CA ALA A 3 9.07 -37.41 15.97
C ALA A 3 8.48 -36.18 15.26
N VAL A 4 8.05 -35.17 16.04
CA VAL A 4 7.62 -33.88 15.49
C VAL A 4 8.80 -33.24 14.75
N PHE A 5 8.58 -32.87 13.48
CA PHE A 5 9.58 -32.25 12.62
C PHE A 5 10.09 -30.94 13.24
N ASP A 6 11.41 -30.77 13.24
CA ASP A 6 12.10 -29.67 13.90
C ASP A 6 12.87 -28.85 12.85
N PRO A 7 12.34 -27.71 12.39
CA PRO A 7 12.92 -26.99 11.25
C PRO A 7 14.26 -26.33 11.61
N TYR A 8 14.42 -25.86 12.85
CA TYR A 8 15.67 -25.26 13.31
C TYR A 8 16.78 -26.30 13.39
N GLN A 9 16.49 -27.52 13.86
CA GLN A 9 17.47 -28.61 13.85
C GLN A 9 17.70 -29.17 12.43
N ALA A 10 16.65 -29.33 11.62
CA ALA A 10 16.73 -29.98 10.30
C ALA A 10 17.36 -29.09 9.21
N TRP A 11 17.18 -27.77 9.26
CA TRP A 11 17.67 -26.85 8.23
C TRP A 11 18.81 -25.95 8.68
N LEU A 12 18.84 -25.55 9.96
CA LEU A 12 19.84 -24.62 10.51
C LEU A 12 20.83 -25.28 11.48
N GLY A 13 20.68 -26.58 11.76
CA GLY A 13 21.55 -27.32 12.67
C GLY A 13 21.47 -26.87 14.14
N ILE A 14 20.41 -26.17 14.55
CA ILE A 14 20.23 -25.62 15.89
C ILE A 14 19.51 -26.66 16.77
N PRO A 15 20.18 -27.32 17.73
CA PRO A 15 19.58 -28.35 18.56
C PRO A 15 18.53 -27.76 19.52
N ARG A 16 17.55 -28.57 19.94
CA ARG A 16 16.47 -28.17 20.88
C ARG A 16 16.93 -27.51 22.19
N GLN A 17 18.18 -27.70 22.60
CA GLN A 17 18.78 -27.11 23.79
C GLN A 17 19.16 -25.63 23.57
N GLU A 18 19.30 -25.19 22.32
CA GLU A 18 19.61 -23.82 21.88
C GLU A 18 18.37 -23.09 21.32
N GLN A 19 17.18 -23.72 21.37
CA GLN A 19 15.93 -23.14 20.86
C GLN A 19 15.12 -22.46 21.97
N PRO A 20 14.50 -21.29 21.72
CA PRO A 20 14.59 -20.49 20.49
C PRO A 20 15.94 -19.77 20.37
N PRO A 21 16.57 -19.73 19.18
CA PRO A 21 17.90 -19.15 19.00
C PRO A 21 17.93 -17.64 19.15
N HIS A 22 19.04 -17.10 19.65
CA HIS A 22 19.33 -15.66 19.56
C HIS A 22 19.79 -15.29 18.14
N HIS A 23 19.67 -14.01 17.74
CA HIS A 23 19.88 -13.54 16.36
C HIS A 23 21.23 -13.99 15.78
N TYR A 24 22.34 -13.85 16.51
CA TYR A 24 23.65 -14.32 16.05
C TYR A 24 23.71 -15.84 15.78
N ARG A 25 22.97 -16.67 16.55
CA ARG A 25 22.92 -18.12 16.33
C ARG A 25 21.97 -18.49 15.20
N LEU A 26 20.85 -17.78 15.04
CA LEU A 26 19.94 -17.93 13.89
C LEU A 26 20.64 -17.57 12.56
N LEU A 27 21.58 -16.63 12.57
CA LEU A 27 22.42 -16.28 11.42
C LEU A 27 23.65 -17.18 11.23
N ASP A 28 23.98 -18.01 12.22
CA ASP A 28 25.22 -18.80 12.34
C ASP A 28 26.51 -17.95 12.19
N ILE A 29 26.68 -17.01 13.14
CA ILE A 29 27.84 -16.13 13.29
C ILE A 29 28.23 -15.96 14.75
N ALA A 30 29.43 -15.43 14.99
CA ALA A 30 29.95 -15.16 16.33
C ALA A 30 28.99 -14.27 17.15
N PRO A 31 28.71 -14.58 18.44
CA PRO A 31 27.94 -13.71 19.30
C PRO A 31 28.59 -12.32 19.42
N LEU A 32 27.79 -11.26 19.31
CA LEU A 32 28.22 -9.86 19.36
C LEU A 32 29.06 -9.39 18.16
N GLU A 33 29.12 -10.15 17.05
CA GLU A 33 29.75 -9.75 15.77
C GLU A 33 29.48 -8.28 15.43
N ALA A 34 30.51 -7.56 15.00
CA ALA A 34 30.52 -6.13 14.83
C ALA A 34 30.47 -5.68 13.36
N ASP A 35 30.95 -6.50 12.41
CA ASP A 35 30.95 -6.15 10.99
C ASP A 35 29.55 -6.33 10.35
N PRO A 36 28.90 -5.25 9.86
CA PRO A 36 27.63 -5.36 9.15
C PRO A 36 27.71 -6.24 7.89
N ALA A 37 28.83 -6.26 7.19
CA ALA A 37 28.98 -7.07 5.97
C ALA A 37 28.96 -8.57 6.27
N VAL A 38 29.56 -9.00 7.40
CA VAL A 38 29.48 -10.38 7.89
C VAL A 38 28.03 -10.75 8.25
N ILE A 39 27.32 -9.85 8.93
CA ILE A 39 25.92 -10.02 9.33
C ILE A 39 24.99 -10.12 8.10
N GLU A 40 25.16 -9.25 7.10
CA GLU A 40 24.35 -9.30 5.87
C GLU A 40 24.66 -10.54 5.02
N ALA A 41 25.93 -10.90 4.85
CA ALA A 41 26.33 -12.13 4.17
C ALA A 41 25.78 -13.38 4.87
N ALA A 42 25.73 -13.39 6.21
CA ALA A 42 25.16 -14.48 6.99
C ALA A 42 23.64 -14.60 6.79
N ALA A 43 22.90 -13.49 6.89
CA ALA A 43 21.47 -13.46 6.63
C ALA A 43 21.13 -13.90 5.19
N ALA A 44 21.94 -13.53 4.20
CA ALA A 44 21.78 -13.99 2.82
C ALA A 44 21.99 -15.51 2.69
N ARG A 45 23.00 -16.09 3.37
CA ARG A 45 23.22 -17.56 3.41
C ARG A 45 22.01 -18.30 4.00
N GLN A 46 21.54 -17.90 5.18
CA GLN A 46 20.43 -18.59 5.85
C GLN A 46 19.11 -18.45 5.08
N THR A 47 18.84 -17.27 4.52
CA THR A 47 17.67 -17.06 3.64
C THR A 47 17.72 -18.01 2.44
N LYS A 48 18.88 -18.19 1.80
CA LYS A 48 19.04 -19.11 0.66
C LYS A 48 18.83 -20.58 1.07
N ILE A 49 19.35 -21.00 2.23
CA ILE A 49 19.15 -22.36 2.76
C ILE A 49 17.66 -22.63 2.95
N LEU A 50 16.94 -21.72 3.63
CA LEU A 50 15.51 -21.85 3.89
C LEU A 50 14.67 -21.82 2.60
N GLN A 51 15.03 -20.97 1.63
CA GLN A 51 14.39 -20.96 0.30
C GLN A 51 14.57 -22.29 -0.46
N MET A 52 15.75 -22.93 -0.37
CA MET A 52 15.98 -24.25 -0.97
C MET A 52 15.19 -25.38 -0.27
N GLN A 53 14.75 -25.16 0.97
CA GLN A 53 13.94 -26.11 1.75
C GLN A 53 12.43 -25.82 1.69
N ALA A 54 12.02 -24.72 1.04
CA ALA A 54 10.62 -24.30 0.91
C ALA A 54 9.87 -25.11 -0.17
N VAL A 55 9.73 -26.43 0.08
CA VAL A 55 9.08 -27.38 -0.85
C VAL A 55 8.03 -28.22 -0.11
N GLY A 56 6.91 -28.49 -0.77
CA GLY A 56 5.84 -29.35 -0.22
C GLY A 56 5.17 -28.77 1.04
N PRO A 57 4.88 -29.57 2.07
CA PRO A 57 4.12 -29.12 3.24
C PRO A 57 4.87 -28.11 4.13
N TYR A 58 6.17 -27.91 3.92
CA TYR A 58 7.02 -27.11 4.80
C TYR A 58 7.21 -25.65 4.34
N VAL A 59 6.58 -25.24 3.21
CA VAL A 59 6.70 -23.88 2.64
C VAL A 59 6.41 -22.77 3.67
N ALA A 60 5.30 -22.87 4.39
CA ALA A 60 4.92 -21.85 5.39
C ALA A 60 5.93 -21.77 6.56
N LEU A 61 6.53 -22.89 6.93
CA LEU A 61 7.50 -22.98 8.02
C LEU A 61 8.87 -22.41 7.60
N ALA A 62 9.29 -22.66 6.37
CA ALA A 62 10.47 -22.02 5.77
C ALA A 62 10.27 -20.50 5.61
N GLN A 63 9.07 -20.06 5.21
CA GLN A 63 8.71 -18.64 5.12
C GLN A 63 8.73 -17.94 6.49
N GLN A 64 8.22 -18.58 7.55
CA GLN A 64 8.28 -18.05 8.92
C GLN A 64 9.74 -17.78 9.34
N ILE A 65 10.62 -18.77 9.19
CA ILE A 65 12.01 -18.65 9.63
C ILE A 65 12.80 -17.68 8.74
N CYS A 66 12.46 -17.54 7.44
CA CYS A 66 12.95 -16.43 6.61
C CYS A 66 12.58 -15.05 7.19
N GLY A 67 11.38 -14.90 7.75
CA GLY A 67 10.95 -13.70 8.48
C GLY A 67 11.78 -13.45 9.74
N GLU A 68 12.08 -14.50 10.51
CA GLU A 68 12.95 -14.42 11.70
C GLU A 68 14.39 -14.05 11.33
N VAL A 69 14.95 -14.61 10.25
CA VAL A 69 16.26 -14.25 9.69
C VAL A 69 16.29 -12.79 9.21
N ALA A 70 15.21 -12.30 8.59
CA ALA A 70 15.09 -10.90 8.18
C ALA A 70 15.02 -9.94 9.38
N ALA A 71 14.28 -10.30 10.43
CA ALA A 71 14.22 -9.54 11.68
C ALA A 71 15.58 -9.52 12.41
N ALA A 72 16.28 -10.66 12.46
CA ALA A 72 17.64 -10.76 12.98
C ALA A 72 18.61 -9.85 12.21
N ARG A 73 18.61 -9.87 10.87
CA ARG A 73 19.43 -8.96 10.05
C ARG A 73 19.12 -7.50 10.36
N TYR A 74 17.84 -7.10 10.35
CA TYR A 74 17.44 -5.72 10.61
C TYR A 74 17.89 -5.24 12.00
N CYS A 75 17.72 -6.08 13.02
CA CYS A 75 18.14 -5.80 14.39
C CYS A 75 19.67 -5.64 14.51
N LEU A 76 20.46 -6.51 13.86
CA LEU A 76 21.91 -6.54 14.02
C LEU A 76 22.65 -5.54 13.11
N VAL A 77 22.08 -5.16 11.96
CA VAL A 77 22.66 -4.12 11.07
C VAL A 77 22.31 -2.70 11.55
N THR A 78 21.17 -2.51 12.23
CA THR A 78 20.75 -1.19 12.74
C THR A 78 21.52 -0.85 14.04
N PRO A 79 22.41 0.17 14.08
CA PRO A 79 23.34 0.34 15.19
C PRO A 79 22.69 0.49 16.57
N SER A 80 21.60 1.26 16.67
CA SER A 80 20.86 1.46 17.92
C SER A 80 20.15 0.20 18.41
N ALA A 81 19.54 -0.56 17.49
CA ALA A 81 18.89 -1.83 17.80
C ALA A 81 19.92 -2.89 18.21
N LYS A 82 21.05 -2.99 17.50
CA LYS A 82 22.18 -3.84 17.84
C LYS A 82 22.72 -3.53 19.23
N THR A 83 22.97 -2.26 19.56
CA THR A 83 23.47 -1.86 20.89
C THR A 83 22.49 -2.26 22.01
N ALA A 84 21.19 -2.05 21.82
CA ALA A 84 20.17 -2.45 22.78
C ALA A 84 20.05 -3.98 22.92
N TYR A 85 20.17 -4.71 21.81
CA TYR A 85 20.13 -6.18 21.77
C TYR A 85 21.36 -6.81 22.43
N ASP A 86 22.56 -6.32 22.09
CA ASP A 86 23.84 -6.77 22.66
C ASP A 86 23.89 -6.54 24.19
N ALA A 87 23.29 -5.44 24.68
CA ALA A 87 23.15 -5.17 26.11
C ALA A 87 22.25 -6.21 26.82
N GLN A 88 21.18 -6.69 26.18
CA GLN A 88 20.30 -7.73 26.71
C GLN A 88 20.90 -9.15 26.57
N LEU A 89 21.71 -9.38 25.54
CA LEU A 89 22.29 -10.70 25.24
C LEU A 89 23.54 -11.01 26.08
N ARG A 90 24.41 -10.02 26.35
CA ARG A 90 25.61 -10.16 27.19
C ARG A 90 25.39 -10.91 28.52
N PRO A 91 24.42 -10.55 29.39
CA PRO A 91 24.21 -11.28 30.65
C PRO A 91 23.75 -12.73 30.43
N ARG A 92 23.00 -13.02 29.35
CA ARG A 92 22.58 -14.40 29.01
C ARG A 92 23.75 -15.25 28.52
N LEU A 93 24.63 -14.68 27.69
CA LEU A 93 25.86 -15.35 27.25
C LEU A 93 26.80 -15.62 28.45
N ALA A 94 26.97 -14.65 29.35
CA ALA A 94 27.74 -14.84 30.57
C ALA A 94 27.14 -15.93 31.49
N GLN A 95 25.81 -15.96 31.63
CA GLN A 95 25.12 -16.99 32.43
C GLN A 95 25.22 -18.38 31.79
N ALA A 96 25.18 -18.49 30.45
CA ALA A 96 25.39 -19.74 29.74
C ALA A 96 26.84 -20.24 29.86
N ALA A 97 27.83 -19.35 29.76
CA ALA A 97 29.24 -19.67 29.96
C ALA A 97 29.59 -20.02 31.42
N ALA A 98 28.80 -19.53 32.39
CA ALA A 98 28.96 -19.84 33.81
C ALA A 98 28.18 -21.08 34.29
N ALA A 99 27.46 -21.77 33.40
CA ALA A 99 26.78 -23.02 33.75
C ALA A 99 27.82 -24.14 34.01
N PRO A 100 27.82 -24.79 35.19
CA PRO A 100 28.83 -25.79 35.50
C PRO A 100 28.67 -27.03 34.60
N ALA A 101 29.77 -27.43 33.97
CA ALA A 101 29.82 -28.66 33.17
C ALA A 101 29.37 -29.85 34.02
N ARG A 102 28.30 -30.52 33.58
CA ARG A 102 27.69 -31.64 34.31
C ARG A 102 28.70 -32.79 34.39
N PRO A 103 29.07 -33.29 35.59
CA PRO A 103 30.05 -34.36 35.70
C PRO A 103 29.55 -35.61 34.98
N LEU A 104 30.44 -36.27 34.24
CA LEU A 104 30.14 -37.54 33.57
C LEU A 104 29.76 -38.59 34.62
N PRO A 105 28.72 -39.42 34.39
CA PRO A 105 28.36 -40.48 35.33
C PRO A 105 29.52 -41.47 35.51
N VAL A 106 29.90 -41.72 36.77
CA VAL A 106 30.87 -42.77 37.10
C VAL A 106 30.24 -44.13 36.79
N ALA A 107 30.69 -44.77 35.72
CA ALA A 107 30.25 -46.10 35.33
C ALA A 107 30.79 -47.15 36.32
N ALA A 108 29.93 -47.61 37.23
CA ALA A 108 30.30 -48.63 38.21
C ALA A 108 30.50 -50.00 37.53
N SER A 109 31.76 -50.46 37.51
CA SER A 109 32.19 -51.87 37.48
C SER A 109 31.34 -52.87 36.68
N LEU A 110 31.70 -53.07 35.41
CA LEU A 110 31.47 -54.36 34.74
C LEU A 110 32.53 -55.41 35.19
N PRO A 111 32.32 -56.73 34.98
CA PRO A 111 33.09 -57.79 35.63
C PRO A 111 34.56 -57.89 35.21
N ARG A 112 35.37 -58.62 36.02
CA ARG A 112 36.75 -59.01 35.67
C ARG A 112 36.79 -59.76 34.34
N PRO A 113 37.79 -59.52 33.48
CA PRO A 113 38.06 -60.37 32.32
C PRO A 113 38.59 -61.74 32.77
N LEU A 114 38.24 -62.78 32.00
CA LEU A 114 38.93 -64.07 32.03
C LEU A 114 40.32 -63.93 31.38
N PRO A 115 41.32 -64.73 31.79
CA PRO A 115 42.66 -64.65 31.22
C PRO A 115 42.69 -65.17 29.77
N ALA A 116 43.39 -64.46 28.89
CA ALA A 116 43.62 -64.89 27.52
C ALA A 116 44.75 -65.93 27.42
N PRO A 117 44.66 -66.93 26.53
CA PRO A 117 45.84 -67.63 26.02
C PRO A 117 46.76 -66.62 25.32
N ALA A 118 48.06 -66.73 25.58
CA ALA A 118 49.06 -65.79 25.07
C ALA A 118 49.68 -66.24 23.72
N LEU A 119 50.64 -65.43 23.25
CA LEU A 119 51.56 -65.66 22.12
C LEU A 119 50.96 -65.34 20.72
N HIS A 120 51.66 -64.68 19.79
CA HIS A 120 53.10 -64.33 19.73
C HIS A 120 53.41 -62.86 19.38
N ARG A 121 54.34 -62.28 20.17
CA ARG A 121 55.46 -61.36 19.86
C ARG A 121 55.35 -60.29 18.73
N PRO A 122 55.58 -58.98 19.05
CA PRO A 122 55.73 -57.90 18.07
C PRO A 122 57.19 -57.65 17.61
N LEU A 123 57.34 -56.93 16.48
CA LEU A 123 58.60 -56.41 15.91
C LEU A 123 58.27 -55.25 14.93
N PRO A 124 59.21 -54.33 14.60
CA PRO A 124 59.51 -53.12 15.38
C PRO A 124 58.95 -51.81 14.77
N ALA A 125 58.99 -50.72 15.54
CA ALA A 125 58.53 -49.39 15.10
C ALA A 125 59.56 -48.64 14.21
N PRO A 126 59.11 -47.86 13.20
CA PRO A 126 59.92 -46.85 12.53
C PRO A 126 60.33 -45.71 13.48
N ARG A 127 61.49 -45.09 13.24
CA ARG A 127 62.02 -43.97 14.03
C ARG A 127 61.55 -42.61 13.48
N PRO A 128 61.45 -41.55 14.31
CA PRO A 128 61.17 -40.19 13.85
C PRO A 128 62.35 -39.59 13.05
N GLN A 129 62.02 -38.71 12.10
CA GLN A 129 62.93 -37.86 11.33
C GLN A 129 62.32 -36.43 11.25
N PRO A 130 63.12 -35.37 11.01
CA PRO A 130 62.85 -34.05 11.60
C PRO A 130 61.99 -33.09 10.75
N VAL A 131 61.53 -32.03 11.44
CA VAL A 131 60.80 -30.88 10.85
C VAL A 131 61.78 -29.94 10.12
N PRO A 132 61.53 -29.58 8.84
CA PRO A 132 62.30 -28.52 8.17
C PRO A 132 61.99 -27.13 8.73
N GLN A 133 63.02 -26.27 8.82
CA GLN A 133 62.87 -24.88 9.28
C GLN A 133 62.40 -23.94 8.17
N VAL A 134 61.84 -22.78 8.56
CA VAL A 134 61.57 -21.66 7.65
C VAL A 134 62.91 -21.05 7.20
N VAL A 135 63.12 -20.97 5.88
CA VAL A 135 64.31 -20.39 5.26
C VAL A 135 63.91 -19.11 4.50
N GLN A 136 64.71 -18.05 4.66
CA GLN A 136 64.52 -16.79 3.92
C GLN A 136 65.07 -16.91 2.48
N PRO A 137 64.44 -16.28 1.47
CA PRO A 137 65.02 -16.17 0.15
C PRO A 137 66.19 -15.17 0.13
N ILE A 138 67.37 -15.64 -0.24
CA ILE A 138 68.59 -14.84 -0.45
C ILE A 138 68.99 -14.95 -1.94
N SER A 139 69.22 -13.83 -2.61
CA SER A 139 69.74 -13.78 -3.99
C SER A 139 71.22 -14.20 -4.01
N PRO A 140 71.73 -14.88 -5.07
CA PRO A 140 72.44 -14.11 -6.10
C PRO A 140 72.52 -14.69 -7.54
N ALA A 141 72.95 -13.82 -8.47
CA ALA A 141 73.76 -14.06 -9.68
C ALA A 141 73.18 -14.84 -10.90
N ALA A 142 73.75 -14.52 -12.08
CA ALA A 142 73.48 -15.10 -13.41
C ALA A 142 74.64 -16.03 -13.87
N PRO A 143 74.48 -16.81 -14.95
CA PRO A 143 74.85 -16.34 -16.30
C PRO A 143 73.97 -16.91 -17.47
N GLU A 144 74.11 -16.61 -18.78
CA GLU A 144 74.55 -15.45 -19.60
C GLU A 144 74.13 -15.69 -21.09
N PHE A 145 74.07 -14.62 -21.91
CA PHE A 145 73.91 -14.53 -23.39
C PHE A 145 72.75 -15.26 -24.13
N ASP A 146 71.98 -14.64 -25.04
CA ASP A 146 71.87 -13.22 -25.47
C ASP A 146 70.37 -12.76 -25.50
N VAL A 147 69.64 -12.26 -26.53
CA VAL A 147 69.84 -12.05 -27.98
C VAL A 147 69.20 -10.70 -28.41
N SER A 148 69.81 -9.98 -29.35
CA SER A 148 69.25 -8.79 -30.05
C SER A 148 67.90 -9.06 -30.78
N ALA A 149 67.04 -8.08 -31.13
CA ALA A 149 66.99 -6.61 -31.00
C ALA A 149 65.52 -6.11 -31.13
N GLY A 150 65.21 -4.80 -30.93
CA GLY A 150 63.87 -4.26 -31.28
C GLY A 150 63.39 -2.94 -30.63
N SER A 151 64.19 -1.87 -30.66
CA SER A 151 64.00 -0.62 -29.89
C SER A 151 62.66 0.14 -30.04
N LYS A 152 62.19 0.75 -28.93
CA LYS A 152 61.25 1.88 -28.92
C LYS A 152 61.46 2.77 -27.67
N PRO A 153 61.78 4.08 -27.78
CA PRO A 153 62.02 4.94 -26.61
C PRO A 153 60.85 5.88 -26.24
N ALA A 154 60.79 6.25 -24.96
CA ALA A 154 60.08 7.44 -24.44
C ALA A 154 61.09 8.58 -24.19
N PRO A 155 60.70 9.70 -23.53
CA PRO A 155 61.03 9.76 -22.10
C PRO A 155 60.07 10.58 -21.20
N LYS A 156 60.34 10.56 -19.89
CA LYS A 156 59.95 11.54 -18.85
C LYS A 156 61.24 12.31 -18.43
N THR A 157 61.34 13.33 -17.56
CA THR A 157 60.59 13.72 -16.34
C THR A 157 61.00 15.14 -15.85
N THR A 158 60.20 15.76 -14.97
CA THR A 158 60.55 16.78 -13.93
C THR A 158 61.07 18.21 -14.26
N ALA A 159 60.19 19.18 -13.99
CA ALA A 159 60.33 20.34 -13.08
C ALA A 159 61.54 21.31 -13.10
N LEU A 160 61.26 22.63 -13.24
CA LEU A 160 61.29 23.59 -12.11
C LEU A 160 60.55 24.93 -12.45
N SER A 161 60.24 25.73 -11.42
CA SER A 161 59.77 27.15 -11.49
C SER A 161 60.99 28.11 -11.48
N PRO A 162 60.92 29.44 -11.81
CA PRO A 162 59.83 30.38 -11.45
C PRO A 162 59.57 31.61 -12.38
N ARG A 163 58.79 32.59 -11.86
CA ARG A 163 58.62 34.02 -12.23
C ARG A 163 57.68 34.42 -13.41
N ARG A 164 56.98 35.54 -13.17
CA ARG A 164 56.34 36.49 -14.12
C ARG A 164 57.30 37.69 -14.29
N PRO A 165 57.27 38.48 -15.39
CA PRO A 165 56.24 39.53 -15.56
C PRO A 165 55.86 39.94 -17.02
N SER A 166 54.92 40.90 -17.11
CA SER A 166 54.81 42.02 -18.08
C SER A 166 54.68 41.82 -19.62
N SER A 167 53.44 42.00 -20.11
CA SER A 167 52.98 43.01 -21.11
C SER A 167 53.31 42.96 -22.62
N SER A 168 52.38 43.53 -23.41
CA SER A 168 52.36 43.77 -24.88
C SER A 168 52.29 42.51 -25.77
N GLY A 169 51.60 42.45 -26.92
CA GLY A 169 50.62 43.30 -27.65
C GLY A 169 50.22 42.50 -28.92
N GLN A 170 49.08 42.60 -29.61
CA GLN A 170 48.00 43.60 -29.81
C GLN A 170 46.64 42.84 -29.95
N ALA A 171 45.47 43.41 -29.65
CA ALA A 171 44.56 44.11 -30.58
C ALA A 171 44.37 43.42 -31.96
N THR A 172 43.17 43.07 -32.45
CA THR A 172 41.76 43.14 -31.95
C THR A 172 41.00 41.89 -32.49
N ALA A 173 39.67 41.66 -32.49
CA ALA A 173 38.44 42.42 -32.18
C ALA A 173 37.29 41.44 -31.78
N GLY A 174 36.04 41.67 -32.21
CA GLY A 174 35.14 40.58 -32.62
C GLY A 174 34.25 39.89 -31.59
N ARG A 175 33.97 40.47 -30.42
CA ARG A 175 32.93 39.92 -29.51
C ARG A 175 31.54 40.42 -29.90
N SER A 176 30.60 39.48 -30.05
CA SER A 176 29.24 39.73 -30.54
C SER A 176 28.32 40.32 -29.47
N ALA A 177 27.28 41.04 -29.90
CA ALA A 177 26.26 41.63 -29.02
C ALA A 177 25.50 40.60 -28.16
N PHE A 178 25.60 39.31 -28.51
CA PHE A 178 24.90 38.21 -27.86
C PHE A 178 25.33 37.99 -26.40
N GLU A 179 26.60 38.22 -26.05
CA GLU A 179 27.06 38.12 -24.65
C GLU A 179 26.62 39.31 -23.81
N LEU A 180 26.55 40.52 -24.38
CA LEU A 180 26.01 41.69 -23.68
C LEU A 180 24.50 41.50 -23.42
N PHE A 181 23.77 40.93 -24.38
CA PHE A 181 22.36 40.60 -24.24
C PHE A 181 22.10 39.58 -23.11
N LYS A 182 22.93 38.54 -22.97
CA LYS A 182 22.84 37.58 -21.86
C LYS A 182 23.00 38.23 -20.49
N ILE A 183 23.97 39.13 -20.34
CA ILE A 183 24.22 39.83 -19.06
C ILE A 183 23.01 40.72 -18.70
N ILE A 184 22.48 41.46 -19.68
CA ILE A 184 21.30 42.33 -19.49
C ILE A 184 20.05 41.50 -19.17
N ALA A 185 19.79 40.42 -19.91
CA ALA A 185 18.66 39.53 -19.67
C ALA A 185 18.74 38.84 -18.29
N GLY A 186 19.94 38.41 -17.88
CA GLY A 186 20.17 37.83 -16.54
C GLY A 186 19.92 38.84 -15.41
N ALA A 187 20.34 40.09 -15.59
CA ALA A 187 20.07 41.16 -14.61
C ALA A 187 18.57 41.47 -14.50
N ILE A 188 17.85 41.55 -15.63
CA ILE A 188 16.40 41.77 -15.65
C ILE A 188 15.65 40.61 -15.00
N ALA A 189 16.02 39.36 -15.31
CA ALA A 189 15.43 38.17 -14.70
C ALA A 189 15.67 38.12 -13.18
N GLY A 190 16.89 38.42 -12.72
CA GLY A 190 17.23 38.51 -11.31
C GLY A 190 16.44 39.60 -10.57
N LEU A 191 16.24 40.77 -11.20
CA LEU A 191 15.44 41.86 -10.64
C LEU A 191 13.95 41.50 -10.53
N LEU A 192 13.38 40.86 -11.56
CA LEU A 192 12.00 40.37 -11.54
C LEU A 192 11.77 39.31 -10.45
N ILE A 193 12.72 38.38 -10.27
CA ILE A 193 12.67 37.38 -9.20
C ILE A 193 12.76 38.04 -7.82
N ALA A 194 13.63 39.05 -7.65
CA ALA A 194 13.73 39.80 -6.40
C ALA A 194 12.43 40.55 -6.07
N VAL A 195 11.79 41.21 -7.05
CA VAL A 195 10.50 41.90 -6.87
C VAL A 195 9.38 40.91 -6.54
N LEU A 196 9.32 39.74 -7.20
CA LEU A 196 8.35 38.69 -6.87
C LEU A 196 8.54 38.14 -5.45
N ILE A 197 9.78 37.98 -4.99
CA ILE A 197 10.10 37.54 -3.62
C ILE A 197 9.69 38.61 -2.60
N LEU A 198 9.97 39.91 -2.84
CA LEU A 198 9.52 40.98 -1.96
C LEU A 198 7.98 41.07 -1.88
N ASN A 199 7.30 40.94 -3.02
CA ASN A 199 5.83 40.95 -3.05
C ASN A 199 5.26 39.77 -2.25
N TYR A 200 5.74 38.55 -2.51
CA TYR A 200 5.22 37.33 -1.88
C TYR A 200 5.52 37.19 -0.38
N PHE A 201 6.70 37.63 0.09
CA PHE A 201 7.11 37.46 1.49
C PHE A 201 6.99 38.71 2.36
N VAL A 202 6.94 39.91 1.77
CA VAL A 202 6.96 41.20 2.52
C VAL A 202 5.70 42.04 2.23
N GLY A 203 4.91 41.72 1.19
CA GLY A 203 3.67 42.44 0.88
C GLY A 203 3.89 43.86 0.35
N ILE A 204 5.07 44.14 -0.23
CA ILE A 204 5.42 45.42 -0.81
C ILE A 204 5.45 45.26 -2.34
N ASP A 205 4.66 46.07 -3.05
CA ASP A 205 4.71 46.25 -4.51
C ASP A 205 5.54 47.51 -4.83
N PRO A 206 6.83 47.37 -5.19
CA PRO A 206 7.69 48.51 -5.53
C PRO A 206 7.51 49.03 -6.96
N LEU A 207 6.67 48.37 -7.79
CA LEU A 207 6.45 48.75 -9.20
C LEU A 207 5.05 49.34 -9.45
N GLY A 208 4.12 49.20 -8.50
CA GLY A 208 2.81 49.85 -8.54
C GLY A 208 1.87 49.33 -9.63
N TRP A 209 2.06 48.08 -10.06
CA TRP A 209 1.22 47.45 -11.09
C TRP A 209 -0.17 47.04 -10.60
N SER A 210 -0.46 47.27 -9.31
CA SER A 210 -1.71 46.97 -8.63
C SER A 210 -2.80 48.06 -8.79
N VAL A 211 -3.05 48.53 -10.03
CA VAL A 211 -4.20 49.40 -10.37
C VAL A 211 -4.87 48.94 -11.69
N GLY A 212 -6.17 48.62 -11.72
CA GLY A 212 -7.09 48.49 -10.60
C GLY A 212 -8.57 48.39 -11.02
N ALA A 213 -9.44 48.16 -10.03
CA ALA A 213 -10.86 48.48 -10.06
C ALA A 213 -11.19 49.21 -8.75
N ARG A 214 -12.09 50.20 -8.80
CA ARG A 214 -12.25 51.21 -7.73
C ARG A 214 -12.72 50.65 -6.38
N MET A 215 -12.09 51.12 -5.31
CA MET A 215 -12.76 51.55 -4.08
C MET A 215 -12.04 52.81 -3.58
N ASP A 216 -12.81 53.83 -3.19
CA ASP A 216 -12.29 55.14 -2.79
C ASP A 216 -12.12 55.25 -1.26
N ASP A 217 -11.22 56.16 -0.84
CA ASP A 217 -11.03 56.73 0.50
C ASP A 217 -10.97 55.83 1.76
N ALA A 218 -9.75 55.65 2.31
CA ALA A 218 -9.32 56.32 3.55
C ALA A 218 -7.88 55.98 3.97
N LYS A 219 -7.10 56.96 4.48
CA LYS A 219 -5.73 56.73 5.00
C LYS A 219 -5.76 56.31 6.49
N PRO A 220 -5.03 55.27 6.92
CA PRO A 220 -4.93 54.89 8.33
C PRO A 220 -4.01 55.84 9.12
N LYS A 221 -4.37 56.17 10.36
CA LYS A 221 -3.48 56.85 11.33
C LYS A 221 -2.59 55.83 12.03
N LYS A 222 -1.32 56.20 12.24
CA LYS A 222 -0.40 55.47 13.13
C LYS A 222 -0.91 55.54 14.59
N VAL A 223 -0.75 54.46 15.34
CA VAL A 223 -0.78 54.46 16.81
C VAL A 223 0.44 53.71 17.32
N ALA A 224 1.19 54.31 18.24
CA ALA A 224 2.32 53.70 18.93
C ALA A 224 1.91 53.25 20.36
N ALA A 225 2.68 52.36 20.97
CA ALA A 225 2.29 51.69 22.22
C ALA A 225 2.47 52.56 23.48
N ALA A 226 1.54 52.42 24.45
CA ALA A 226 1.78 52.77 25.87
C ALA A 226 0.84 52.04 26.87
N LYS A 227 1.46 51.29 27.78
CA LYS A 227 1.16 51.03 29.22
C LYS A 227 -0.26 51.22 29.82
N THR A 228 -0.80 50.11 30.32
CA THR A 228 -1.14 49.82 31.76
C THR A 228 -1.89 50.83 32.65
N GLN A 229 -3.11 50.48 33.11
CA GLN A 229 -3.72 50.54 34.48
C GLN A 229 -5.26 50.32 34.36
N ILE A 230 -5.95 49.37 35.03
CA ILE A 230 -6.30 49.13 36.46
C ILE A 230 -7.52 49.94 36.99
N GLY A 231 -8.73 49.36 36.80
CA GLY A 231 -9.97 49.53 37.61
C GLY A 231 -10.70 50.89 37.65
N PRO A 232 -11.85 51.02 38.36
CA PRO A 232 -12.84 50.02 38.83
C PRO A 232 -14.30 50.33 38.32
N PRO A 233 -15.37 49.58 38.70
CA PRO A 233 -16.67 49.59 37.99
C PRO A 233 -17.86 50.32 38.69
N ARG A 234 -18.87 50.74 37.89
CA ARG A 234 -20.30 51.07 38.22
C ARG A 234 -21.02 51.55 36.93
N VAL A 235 -22.35 51.55 36.74
CA VAL A 235 -23.53 50.94 37.42
C VAL A 235 -24.68 50.75 36.39
N VAL A 236 -25.73 49.99 36.71
CA VAL A 236 -26.95 49.76 35.87
C VAL A 236 -28.14 50.56 36.44
N PRO A 237 -29.07 51.12 35.62
CA PRO A 237 -30.46 50.58 35.61
C PRO A 237 -31.29 50.72 34.29
N ASN A 238 -32.10 49.68 34.02
CA ASN A 238 -33.52 49.61 33.59
C ASN A 238 -34.15 50.54 32.52
N ASP A 239 -34.81 49.92 31.52
CA ASP A 239 -36.22 50.05 31.03
C ASP A 239 -36.84 51.44 30.65
N PRO A 240 -37.98 51.55 29.88
CA PRO A 240 -38.94 50.52 29.43
C PRO A 240 -39.43 50.61 27.94
N LEU A 241 -40.42 49.75 27.59
CA LEU A 241 -41.41 49.87 26.48
C LEU A 241 -42.47 50.98 26.81
N PRO A 242 -43.54 51.32 26.01
CA PRO A 242 -44.15 50.73 24.78
C PRO A 242 -44.38 51.87 23.69
N PRO A 243 -45.42 52.00 22.82
CA PRO A 243 -46.59 51.15 22.46
C PRO A 243 -46.95 51.00 20.96
N GLU A 244 -48.06 50.30 20.68
CA GLU A 244 -48.75 50.12 19.38
C GLU A 244 -49.62 51.34 18.97
N THR A 245 -50.09 51.40 17.70
CA THR A 245 -51.53 51.36 17.31
C THR A 245 -51.81 51.63 15.80
N ARG A 246 -52.70 50.80 15.18
CA ARG A 246 -53.91 51.12 14.34
C ARG A 246 -53.79 52.05 13.08
N ASP A 247 -54.63 52.04 12.02
CA ASP A 247 -55.83 51.31 11.49
C ASP A 247 -56.16 51.85 10.04
N PRO A 248 -57.33 51.72 9.36
CA PRO A 248 -58.38 50.66 9.20
C PRO A 248 -58.91 50.47 7.71
N THR A 249 -60.10 49.82 7.55
CA THR A 249 -61.14 49.89 6.46
C THR A 249 -61.01 48.95 5.22
N VAL A 250 -61.90 47.98 4.82
CA VAL A 250 -63.39 47.71 4.89
C VAL A 250 -64.21 48.42 3.76
N PRO A 251 -65.28 47.87 3.08
CA PRO A 251 -66.12 46.64 3.26
C PRO A 251 -66.53 45.76 2.03
N GLY A 252 -67.07 44.54 2.30
CA GLY A 252 -68.27 43.93 1.65
C GLY A 252 -68.09 42.89 0.52
N ARG A 253 -69.06 42.01 0.15
CA ARG A 253 -70.28 41.41 0.78
C ARG A 253 -70.84 40.28 -0.16
N VAL A 254 -71.66 39.33 0.35
CA VAL A 254 -72.62 38.43 -0.36
C VAL A 254 -72.13 36.99 -0.74
N GLU A 255 -72.97 35.99 -0.41
CA GLU A 255 -72.96 34.54 -0.79
C GLU A 255 -73.97 34.26 -1.94
N PRO A 256 -74.14 33.06 -2.55
CA PRO A 256 -73.61 31.71 -2.25
C PRO A 256 -73.10 30.91 -3.50
N SER A 257 -72.97 29.58 -3.37
CA SER A 257 -72.69 28.61 -4.45
C SER A 257 -73.82 28.51 -5.50
N PRO A 258 -73.56 27.89 -6.67
CA PRO A 258 -74.05 26.50 -6.86
C PRO A 258 -73.13 25.59 -7.72
N GLU A 259 -73.69 24.49 -8.25
CA GLU A 259 -72.99 23.31 -8.77
C GLU A 259 -72.79 23.26 -10.31
N ARG A 260 -72.18 22.14 -10.73
CA ARG A 260 -72.02 21.54 -12.08
C ARG A 260 -73.27 21.65 -13.00
N PRO A 261 -73.09 21.68 -14.34
CA PRO A 261 -74.02 21.07 -15.29
C PRO A 261 -73.45 19.83 -16.00
N SER A 262 -74.33 18.92 -16.42
CA SER A 262 -74.01 17.74 -17.27
C SER A 262 -74.79 17.81 -18.58
N ASN A 263 -74.19 17.33 -19.67
CA ASN A 263 -74.82 17.12 -20.99
C ASN A 263 -73.81 16.34 -21.87
N SER A 264 -74.14 15.61 -22.93
CA SER A 264 -75.36 14.88 -23.36
C SER A 264 -75.11 14.44 -24.82
N GLY A 265 -75.36 13.19 -25.20
CA GLY A 265 -75.41 12.83 -26.63
C GLY A 265 -75.01 11.40 -27.01
N SER A 266 -75.98 10.67 -27.53
CA SER A 266 -75.83 9.52 -28.46
C SER A 266 -76.64 9.85 -29.73
N PRO A 267 -76.41 9.21 -30.89
CA PRO A 267 -77.09 7.92 -31.14
C PRO A 267 -76.35 6.88 -32.03
N PHE A 268 -76.98 5.71 -32.12
CA PHE A 268 -76.78 4.49 -32.93
C PHE A 268 -76.92 4.70 -34.48
N PRO A 269 -76.93 3.63 -35.34
CA PRO A 269 -75.97 2.53 -35.63
C PRO A 269 -75.80 2.39 -37.20
N PRO A 270 -75.64 1.22 -37.89
CA PRO A 270 -75.12 -0.14 -37.59
C PRO A 270 -73.86 -0.46 -38.47
N GLU A 271 -73.44 -1.65 -38.92
CA GLU A 271 -73.80 -3.10 -38.87
C GLU A 271 -72.47 -3.93 -38.96
N GLY A 272 -72.32 -5.24 -39.25
CA GLY A 272 -73.20 -6.35 -39.68
C GLY A 272 -72.39 -7.64 -40.00
N GLY A 273 -73.05 -8.75 -40.40
CA GLY A 273 -72.44 -10.04 -40.83
C GLY A 273 -73.50 -11.15 -40.97
N PRO A 274 -73.20 -12.46 -41.19
CA PRO A 274 -71.95 -13.17 -41.55
C PRO A 274 -71.99 -13.61 -43.05
N PRO A 275 -71.41 -14.73 -43.60
CA PRO A 275 -71.32 -16.16 -43.15
C PRO A 275 -69.86 -16.66 -42.97
N SER A 276 -69.48 -17.85 -42.43
CA SER A 276 -70.07 -19.19 -42.17
C SER A 276 -69.88 -20.31 -43.23
N GLN A 277 -69.39 -21.47 -42.75
CA GLN A 277 -69.26 -22.80 -43.43
C GLN A 277 -68.29 -22.87 -44.63
N ASN A 278 -67.58 -23.97 -44.94
CA ASN A 278 -67.25 -25.27 -44.30
C ASN A 278 -65.76 -25.60 -44.65
N GLY A 279 -65.08 -26.70 -44.31
CA GLY A 279 -65.30 -28.05 -43.71
C GLY A 279 -63.92 -28.75 -43.70
N PHE A 280 -63.70 -30.04 -43.44
CA PHE A 280 -64.54 -31.18 -43.02
C PHE A 280 -63.63 -32.15 -42.19
N ASN A 281 -64.19 -33.12 -41.47
CA ASN A 281 -63.50 -33.87 -40.39
C ASN A 281 -63.56 -35.41 -40.61
N PRO A 282 -63.57 -36.24 -39.54
CA PRO A 282 -62.48 -37.02 -38.90
C PRO A 282 -62.20 -38.34 -39.70
N PRO A 283 -61.81 -39.55 -39.17
CA PRO A 283 -61.34 -40.02 -37.85
C PRO A 283 -59.97 -40.77 -37.97
N GLN A 284 -59.42 -41.64 -37.08
CA GLN A 284 -59.92 -42.52 -36.01
C GLN A 284 -58.97 -42.60 -34.77
N HIS A 285 -59.39 -43.45 -33.82
CA HIS A 285 -58.82 -43.85 -32.52
C HIS A 285 -58.64 -45.41 -32.51
N PRO A 286 -58.30 -46.15 -31.41
CA PRO A 286 -58.20 -45.83 -29.97
C PRO A 286 -56.85 -46.30 -29.32
N THR A 287 -56.59 -46.35 -28.00
CA THR A 287 -57.44 -46.44 -26.78
C THR A 287 -56.74 -45.88 -25.51
N ARG A 288 -57.51 -45.54 -24.46
CA ARG A 288 -57.08 -45.12 -23.10
C ARG A 288 -57.64 -46.11 -22.04
N PRO A 289 -57.08 -46.22 -20.81
CA PRO A 289 -57.64 -45.54 -19.62
C PRO A 289 -56.51 -44.95 -18.71
N VAL A 290 -56.67 -44.27 -17.55
CA VAL A 290 -57.69 -44.19 -16.47
C VAL A 290 -57.86 -42.71 -15.98
N GLN A 291 -58.82 -42.41 -15.09
CA GLN A 291 -59.15 -41.09 -14.47
C GLN A 291 -58.50 -40.85 -13.08
N PRO A 292 -58.67 -39.65 -12.45
CA PRO A 292 -59.73 -39.43 -11.44
C PRO A 292 -60.58 -38.12 -11.61
N PRO A 293 -61.60 -37.84 -10.75
CA PRO A 293 -62.62 -36.76 -10.89
C PRO A 293 -62.60 -35.70 -9.72
N PRO A 294 -63.68 -34.95 -9.36
CA PRO A 294 -64.05 -33.64 -9.94
C PRO A 294 -64.25 -32.48 -8.90
N GLU A 295 -65.07 -31.47 -9.25
CA GLU A 295 -65.21 -30.11 -8.67
C GLU A 295 -65.97 -29.95 -7.34
N GLU A 296 -65.72 -28.84 -6.61
CA GLU A 296 -66.75 -28.02 -5.93
C GLU A 296 -66.23 -26.57 -5.64
N THR A 297 -67.09 -25.62 -5.23
CA THR A 297 -66.86 -24.16 -5.39
C THR A 297 -66.89 -23.28 -4.11
N SER A 298 -66.03 -22.23 -4.08
CA SER A 298 -66.16 -20.85 -3.50
C SER A 298 -66.91 -20.60 -2.15
N PRO A 299 -66.47 -19.68 -1.24
CA PRO A 299 -66.12 -18.27 -1.58
C PRO A 299 -65.08 -17.48 -0.70
N VAL A 300 -64.71 -16.29 -1.19
CA VAL A 300 -64.38 -14.99 -0.51
C VAL A 300 -63.79 -14.93 0.92
N GLU A 301 -62.59 -14.30 1.07
CA GLU A 301 -62.32 -13.22 2.06
C GLU A 301 -61.15 -12.31 1.59
N GLU A 302 -60.97 -11.13 2.20
CA GLU A 302 -60.01 -10.07 1.80
C GLU A 302 -58.81 -9.92 2.81
N PRO A 303 -57.92 -8.90 2.73
CA PRO A 303 -56.47 -9.13 2.83
C PRO A 303 -55.90 -9.22 4.25
N ARG A 304 -54.82 -9.98 4.44
CA ARG A 304 -54.02 -9.98 5.68
C ARG A 304 -52.49 -9.93 5.44
N SER A 305 -51.94 -8.75 5.74
CA SER A 305 -50.61 -8.46 6.30
C SER A 305 -49.36 -9.26 5.86
N LEU A 306 -48.34 -8.53 5.39
CA LEU A 306 -46.94 -8.98 5.25
C LEU A 306 -46.24 -9.17 6.62
N ALA A 307 -46.70 -10.13 7.41
CA ALA A 307 -46.03 -10.54 8.65
C ALA A 307 -46.21 -12.05 8.91
N ASN A 308 -45.10 -12.73 9.21
CA ASN A 308 -45.00 -14.11 9.66
C ASN A 308 -45.44 -15.20 8.65
N LEU A 309 -44.48 -15.73 7.91
CA LEU A 309 -44.08 -17.13 8.06
C LEU A 309 -42.66 -17.35 7.49
N THR A 310 -41.66 -17.28 8.36
CA THR A 310 -40.30 -17.77 8.09
C THR A 310 -40.28 -19.30 8.01
N PRO A 311 -39.39 -19.85 7.17
CA PRO A 311 -38.61 -21.01 7.56
C PRO A 311 -37.25 -20.57 8.12
N GLU A 312 -36.85 -21.12 9.27
CA GLU A 312 -35.47 -21.01 9.75
C GLU A 312 -34.56 -21.92 8.89
N GLY A 313 -33.37 -21.44 8.53
CA GLY A 313 -32.49 -22.15 7.58
C GLY A 313 -31.17 -21.43 7.30
N SER A 314 -30.53 -20.89 8.34
CA SER A 314 -29.35 -20.04 8.20
C SER A 314 -28.03 -20.82 8.07
N GLU A 315 -27.72 -21.29 6.86
CA GLU A 315 -26.33 -21.46 6.43
C GLU A 315 -26.05 -20.61 5.18
N ARG A 316 -25.16 -19.62 5.31
CA ARG A 316 -24.68 -18.77 4.21
C ARG A 316 -23.36 -19.35 3.71
N PRO A 317 -23.27 -19.96 2.50
CA PRO A 317 -22.05 -20.63 2.06
C PRO A 317 -20.91 -19.63 1.82
N THR A 318 -19.88 -19.66 2.66
CA THR A 318 -18.63 -18.92 2.44
C THR A 318 -17.75 -19.67 1.44
N VAL A 319 -18.15 -19.65 0.17
CA VAL A 319 -17.38 -20.09 -0.98
C VAL A 319 -17.26 -18.90 -1.94
N PRO A 320 -16.09 -18.63 -2.56
CA PRO A 320 -15.99 -17.59 -3.58
C PRO A 320 -16.90 -17.95 -4.77
N GLY A 321 -18.06 -17.31 -4.84
CA GLY A 321 -19.04 -17.54 -5.90
C GLY A 321 -18.44 -17.21 -7.27
N LYS A 322 -18.75 -18.04 -8.27
CA LYS A 322 -18.44 -17.71 -9.66
C LYS A 322 -19.16 -16.41 -10.02
N LYS A 323 -18.40 -15.41 -10.48
CA LYS A 323 -18.94 -14.09 -10.83
C LYS A 323 -19.97 -14.20 -11.95
N SER A 324 -20.85 -13.21 -12.03
CA SER A 324 -21.82 -13.12 -13.12
C SER A 324 -21.13 -12.77 -14.44
N PRO A 325 -21.56 -13.34 -15.58
CA PRO A 325 -21.14 -12.85 -16.88
C PRO A 325 -21.60 -11.39 -17.07
N LEU A 326 -20.90 -10.65 -17.93
CA LEU A 326 -21.32 -9.30 -18.32
C LEU A 326 -22.63 -9.36 -19.13
N PRO A 327 -23.61 -8.47 -18.88
CA PRO A 327 -24.73 -8.30 -19.80
C PRO A 327 -24.24 -7.86 -21.18
N SER A 328 -24.92 -8.31 -22.24
CA SER A 328 -24.61 -7.88 -23.61
C SER A 328 -24.82 -6.38 -23.79
N ALA A 329 -24.22 -5.79 -24.84
CA ALA A 329 -24.37 -4.36 -25.11
C ALA A 329 -25.85 -3.95 -25.30
N ALA A 330 -26.69 -4.83 -25.88
CA ALA A 330 -28.12 -4.60 -26.03
C ALA A 330 -28.85 -4.61 -24.67
N GLU A 331 -28.52 -5.55 -23.79
CA GLU A 331 -29.08 -5.61 -22.43
C GLU A 331 -28.62 -4.42 -21.57
N GLN A 332 -27.37 -3.98 -21.70
CA GLN A 332 -26.87 -2.76 -21.03
C GLN A 332 -27.69 -1.53 -21.44
N VAL A 333 -27.92 -1.34 -22.75
CA VAL A 333 -28.75 -0.23 -23.26
C VAL A 333 -30.20 -0.34 -22.76
N SER A 334 -30.80 -1.54 -22.83
CA SER A 334 -32.19 -1.77 -22.38
C SER A 334 -32.37 -1.55 -20.88
N LYS A 335 -31.50 -2.12 -20.03
CA LYS A 335 -31.55 -1.96 -18.57
C LYS A 335 -31.28 -0.51 -18.17
N LEU A 336 -30.34 0.18 -18.82
CA LEU A 336 -30.07 1.59 -18.54
C LEU A 336 -31.23 2.50 -18.98
N ALA A 337 -31.97 2.14 -20.03
CA ALA A 337 -33.19 2.85 -20.43
C ALA A 337 -34.30 2.68 -19.37
N ALA A 338 -34.59 1.45 -18.94
CA ALA A 338 -35.58 1.18 -17.89
C ALA A 338 -35.22 1.86 -16.55
N VAL A 339 -33.94 1.84 -16.16
CA VAL A 339 -33.44 2.56 -14.98
C VAL A 339 -33.66 4.08 -15.09
N LYS A 340 -33.49 4.66 -16.29
CA LYS A 340 -33.74 6.09 -16.54
C LYS A 340 -35.22 6.47 -16.60
N GLU A 341 -36.08 5.52 -16.96
CA GLU A 341 -37.54 5.68 -16.93
C GLU A 341 -38.04 5.66 -15.48
N ILE A 342 -37.63 4.66 -14.68
CA ILE A 342 -38.02 4.52 -13.27
C ILE A 342 -37.54 5.71 -12.42
N TYR A 343 -36.32 6.20 -12.66
CA TYR A 343 -35.70 7.28 -11.88
C TYR A 343 -35.56 8.59 -12.68
N GLN A 344 -36.53 8.87 -13.55
CA GLN A 344 -36.50 10.02 -14.47
C GLN A 344 -36.28 11.36 -13.76
N ALA A 345 -36.87 11.55 -12.57
CA ALA A 345 -36.72 12.77 -11.79
C ALA A 345 -35.28 12.96 -11.28
N GLU A 346 -34.60 11.89 -10.88
CA GLU A 346 -33.23 11.91 -10.35
C GLU A 346 -32.23 12.11 -11.49
N PHE A 347 -32.43 11.42 -12.62
CA PHE A 347 -31.65 11.65 -13.85
C PHE A 347 -31.87 13.05 -14.44
N ALA A 348 -33.05 13.67 -14.28
CA ALA A 348 -33.30 15.05 -14.70
C ALA A 348 -32.69 16.09 -13.73
N LYS A 349 -32.63 15.80 -12.43
CA LYS A 349 -31.91 16.61 -11.42
C LYS A 349 -30.39 16.50 -11.57
N ALA A 350 -29.88 15.43 -12.18
CA ALA A 350 -28.47 15.22 -12.47
C ALA A 350 -27.96 16.17 -13.58
N LYS A 351 -27.73 17.43 -13.21
CA LYS A 351 -27.06 18.43 -14.05
C LYS A 351 -25.75 17.88 -14.61
N THR A 352 -25.41 18.24 -15.85
CA THR A 352 -24.13 17.93 -16.49
C THR A 352 -22.96 18.51 -15.69
N GLY A 353 -22.32 17.69 -14.87
CA GLY A 353 -21.21 18.08 -13.98
C GLY A 353 -21.06 17.13 -12.80
N ALA A 354 -20.23 17.52 -11.82
CA ALA A 354 -20.01 16.74 -10.61
C ALA A 354 -21.24 16.78 -9.69
N ASN A 355 -22.00 15.69 -9.63
CA ASN A 355 -23.11 15.52 -8.69
C ASN A 355 -22.89 14.29 -7.78
N PRO A 356 -22.27 14.45 -6.59
CA PRO A 356 -22.00 13.35 -5.67
C PRO A 356 -23.28 12.79 -5.01
N GLU A 357 -24.33 13.59 -4.87
CA GLU A 357 -25.64 13.13 -4.38
C GLU A 357 -26.25 12.12 -5.35
N PHE A 358 -26.16 12.39 -6.66
CA PHE A 358 -26.61 11.47 -7.70
C PHE A 358 -25.77 10.19 -7.80
N VAL A 359 -24.44 10.29 -7.64
CA VAL A 359 -23.56 9.11 -7.56
C VAL A 359 -23.93 8.25 -6.33
N SER A 360 -24.10 8.87 -5.16
CA SER A 360 -24.53 8.19 -3.93
C SER A 360 -25.90 7.53 -4.08
N PHE A 361 -26.84 8.19 -4.76
CA PHE A 361 -28.14 7.63 -5.13
C PHE A 361 -28.00 6.39 -6.03
N LEU A 362 -27.18 6.44 -7.09
CA LEU A 362 -26.97 5.29 -7.98
C LEU A 362 -26.36 4.09 -7.24
N LEU A 363 -25.33 4.32 -6.41
CA LEU A 363 -24.71 3.28 -5.56
C LEU A 363 -25.71 2.66 -4.57
N THR A 364 -26.48 3.51 -3.88
CA THR A 364 -27.51 3.10 -2.91
C THR A 364 -28.65 2.34 -3.58
N THR A 365 -29.00 2.70 -4.80
CA THR A 365 -30.05 2.05 -5.59
C THR A 365 -29.57 0.69 -6.08
N ALA A 366 -28.35 0.59 -6.63
CA ALA A 366 -27.76 -0.69 -7.02
C ALA A 366 -27.73 -1.69 -5.85
N ALA A 367 -27.32 -1.24 -4.65
CA ALA A 367 -27.29 -2.06 -3.45
C ALA A 367 -28.68 -2.54 -2.94
N LYS A 368 -29.78 -1.99 -3.47
CA LYS A 368 -31.17 -2.37 -3.13
C LYS A 368 -31.87 -3.19 -4.21
N VAL A 369 -31.29 -3.34 -5.41
CA VAL A 369 -31.90 -4.11 -6.50
C VAL A 369 -31.59 -5.58 -6.33
N GLU A 370 -32.47 -6.27 -5.62
CA GLU A 370 -32.49 -7.74 -5.52
C GLU A 370 -33.02 -8.37 -6.83
N GLY A 371 -32.67 -9.64 -7.08
CA GLY A 371 -33.14 -10.40 -8.25
C GLY A 371 -32.53 -10.02 -9.62
N ASP A 372 -32.24 -8.75 -9.89
CA ASP A 372 -31.79 -8.26 -11.21
C ASP A 372 -30.30 -7.82 -11.21
N PRO A 373 -29.35 -8.72 -11.50
CA PRO A 373 -27.93 -8.37 -11.57
C PRO A 373 -27.62 -7.41 -12.72
N PHE A 374 -28.35 -7.46 -13.85
CA PHE A 374 -28.05 -6.61 -15.00
C PHE A 374 -28.50 -5.16 -14.78
N ALA A 375 -29.56 -4.94 -13.99
CA ALA A 375 -29.89 -3.61 -13.47
C ALA A 375 -28.82 -3.09 -12.49
N ARG A 376 -28.28 -3.93 -11.58
CA ARG A 376 -27.15 -3.53 -10.71
C ARG A 376 -25.90 -3.17 -11.52
N TYR A 377 -25.58 -3.96 -12.55
CA TYR A 377 -24.44 -3.68 -13.44
C TYR A 377 -24.52 -2.27 -14.05
N VAL A 378 -25.64 -1.91 -14.70
CA VAL A 378 -25.76 -0.59 -15.34
C VAL A 378 -25.82 0.57 -14.34
N LEU A 379 -26.37 0.34 -13.13
CA LEU A 379 -26.37 1.34 -12.06
C LEU A 379 -24.95 1.61 -11.54
N TYR A 380 -24.15 0.57 -11.27
CA TYR A 380 -22.74 0.77 -10.88
C TYR A 380 -21.88 1.30 -12.03
N GLN A 381 -22.14 0.91 -13.28
CA GLN A 381 -21.44 1.41 -14.48
C GLN A 381 -21.69 2.92 -14.70
N GLU A 382 -22.95 3.36 -14.58
CA GLU A 382 -23.27 4.80 -14.65
C GLU A 382 -22.74 5.55 -13.41
N ALA A 383 -22.77 4.96 -12.21
CA ALA A 383 -22.17 5.56 -11.01
C ALA A 383 -20.66 5.80 -11.17
N PHE A 384 -19.91 4.81 -11.68
CA PHE A 384 -18.48 4.94 -12.00
C PHE A 384 -18.23 6.09 -12.98
N LYS A 385 -18.98 6.10 -14.08
CA LYS A 385 -18.87 7.11 -15.14
C LYS A 385 -19.18 8.53 -14.65
N GLN A 386 -20.25 8.70 -13.87
CA GLN A 386 -20.64 10.00 -13.30
C GLN A 386 -19.62 10.47 -12.24
N ALA A 387 -19.08 9.56 -11.42
CA ALA A 387 -18.02 9.86 -10.46
C ALA A 387 -16.72 10.27 -11.15
N CYS A 388 -16.29 9.55 -12.20
CA CYS A 388 -15.12 9.91 -13.02
C CYS A 388 -15.29 11.25 -13.75
N ALA A 389 -16.49 11.54 -14.27
CA ALA A 389 -16.81 12.85 -14.86
C ALA A 389 -16.80 13.96 -13.80
N GLY A 390 -17.29 13.69 -12.59
CA GLY A 390 -17.29 14.61 -11.46
C GLY A 390 -15.95 14.78 -10.75
N SER A 391 -14.93 13.97 -11.08
CA SER A 391 -13.68 13.82 -10.32
C SER A 391 -13.87 13.36 -8.86
N ASP A 392 -14.97 12.65 -8.56
CA ASP A 392 -15.14 11.92 -7.30
C ASP A 392 -14.40 10.58 -7.41
N ILE A 393 -13.10 10.63 -7.11
CA ILE A 393 -12.18 9.51 -7.29
C ILE A 393 -12.46 8.37 -6.30
N ASP A 394 -12.96 8.68 -5.10
CA ASP A 394 -13.29 7.68 -4.09
C ASP A 394 -14.60 6.94 -4.43
N ALA A 395 -15.66 7.66 -4.85
CA ALA A 395 -16.90 7.02 -5.28
C ALA A 395 -16.75 6.25 -6.60
N ALA A 396 -15.90 6.71 -7.52
CA ALA A 396 -15.54 5.94 -8.72
C ALA A 396 -14.83 4.62 -8.34
N ALA A 397 -13.90 4.68 -7.38
CA ALA A 397 -13.22 3.49 -6.90
C ALA A 397 -14.20 2.48 -6.25
N GLU A 398 -15.16 2.95 -5.45
CA GLU A 398 -16.18 2.06 -4.90
C GLU A 398 -17.08 1.45 -5.99
N ALA A 399 -17.59 2.26 -6.92
CA ALA A 399 -18.47 1.78 -7.99
C ALA A 399 -17.82 0.66 -8.81
N PHE A 400 -16.54 0.80 -9.13
CA PHE A 400 -15.80 -0.23 -9.87
C PHE A 400 -15.45 -1.46 -9.02
N ASP A 401 -15.09 -1.29 -7.74
CA ASP A 401 -14.87 -2.43 -6.85
C ASP A 401 -16.15 -3.25 -6.62
N LYS A 402 -17.34 -2.62 -6.68
CA LYS A 402 -18.65 -3.30 -6.67
C LYS A 402 -18.88 -4.08 -7.97
N LEU A 403 -18.58 -3.48 -9.13
CA LEU A 403 -18.63 -4.18 -10.42
C LEU A 403 -17.71 -5.41 -10.44
N GLU A 404 -16.46 -5.30 -9.97
CA GLU A 404 -15.55 -6.43 -9.91
C GLU A 404 -15.93 -7.48 -8.85
N ALA A 405 -16.68 -7.13 -7.80
CA ALA A 405 -17.17 -8.12 -6.84
C ALA A 405 -18.24 -9.03 -7.46
N GLU A 406 -19.11 -8.48 -8.30
CA GLU A 406 -20.28 -9.20 -8.86
C GLU A 406 -20.07 -9.75 -10.28
N PHE A 407 -19.19 -9.16 -11.11
CA PHE A 407 -19.10 -9.42 -12.55
C PHE A 407 -17.67 -9.71 -13.08
N GLU A 408 -17.60 -10.44 -14.20
CA GLU A 408 -16.38 -10.73 -14.96
C GLU A 408 -15.91 -9.53 -15.83
N CYS A 409 -15.52 -8.42 -15.19
CA CYS A 409 -15.09 -7.17 -15.83
C CYS A 409 -13.65 -7.19 -16.40
N GLU A 410 -13.36 -6.33 -17.39
CA GLU A 410 -11.98 -6.00 -17.78
C GLU A 410 -11.33 -5.13 -16.68
N PRO A 411 -10.17 -5.53 -16.13
CA PRO A 411 -9.65 -4.91 -14.92
C PRO A 411 -8.83 -3.64 -15.16
N PHE A 412 -8.26 -3.42 -16.34
CA PHE A 412 -7.21 -2.41 -16.53
C PHE A 412 -7.78 -1.03 -16.88
N ALA A 413 -8.68 -0.94 -17.86
CA ALA A 413 -9.11 0.34 -18.41
C ALA A 413 -9.82 1.25 -17.38
N PRO A 414 -10.70 0.74 -16.49
CA PRO A 414 -11.33 1.56 -15.44
C PRO A 414 -10.31 2.08 -14.42
N ARG A 415 -9.35 1.23 -14.02
CA ARG A 415 -8.23 1.64 -13.14
C ARG A 415 -7.36 2.73 -13.80
N PHE A 416 -7.10 2.60 -15.10
CA PHE A 416 -6.30 3.56 -15.88
C PHE A 416 -7.00 4.91 -16.09
N GLU A 417 -8.32 4.93 -16.32
CA GLU A 417 -9.07 6.19 -16.34
C GLU A 417 -9.03 6.85 -14.96
N LEU A 418 -9.37 6.15 -13.88
CA LEU A 418 -9.45 6.73 -12.55
C LEU A 418 -8.10 7.27 -12.05
N LEU A 419 -6.98 6.62 -12.41
CA LEU A 419 -5.63 7.15 -12.16
C LEU A 419 -5.29 8.34 -13.08
N THR A 420 -5.75 8.36 -14.33
CA THR A 420 -5.65 9.54 -15.21
C THR A 420 -6.39 10.74 -14.59
N ARG A 421 -7.65 10.55 -14.19
CA ARG A 421 -8.50 11.60 -13.59
C ARG A 421 -7.85 12.16 -12.33
N MET A 422 -7.46 11.29 -11.39
CA MET A 422 -6.77 11.70 -10.16
C MET A 422 -5.43 12.39 -10.44
N GLY A 423 -4.68 11.92 -11.43
CA GLY A 423 -3.44 12.57 -11.89
C GLY A 423 -3.65 14.00 -12.42
N THR A 424 -4.83 14.30 -12.99
CA THR A 424 -5.18 15.67 -13.42
C THR A 424 -5.79 16.54 -12.31
N SER A 425 -6.49 15.94 -11.34
CA SER A 425 -7.23 16.69 -10.30
C SER A 425 -6.46 16.90 -8.98
N ALA A 426 -5.39 16.14 -8.73
CA ALA A 426 -4.60 16.22 -7.50
C ALA A 426 -4.00 17.63 -7.28
N LYS A 427 -4.32 18.24 -6.13
CA LYS A 427 -3.84 19.59 -5.74
C LYS A 427 -2.95 19.56 -4.50
N ALA A 428 -3.39 18.88 -3.44
CA ALA A 428 -2.68 18.78 -2.16
C ALA A 428 -1.57 17.70 -2.21
N ASN A 429 -0.48 17.90 -1.46
CA ASN A 429 0.69 17.01 -1.50
C ASN A 429 0.37 15.53 -1.23
N ASP A 430 -0.59 15.24 -0.34
CA ASP A 430 -1.04 13.88 -0.07
C ASP A 430 -1.76 13.25 -1.28
N GLN A 431 -2.62 14.02 -1.97
CA GLN A 431 -3.26 13.58 -3.22
C GLN A 431 -2.23 13.31 -4.33
N ARG A 432 -1.17 14.13 -4.41
CA ARG A 432 -0.09 13.95 -5.37
C ARG A 432 0.73 12.70 -5.07
N MET A 433 1.04 12.44 -3.80
CA MET A 433 1.71 11.22 -3.36
C MET A 433 0.85 9.96 -3.62
N ILE A 434 -0.46 10.05 -3.37
CA ILE A 434 -1.43 9.00 -3.71
C ILE A 434 -1.40 8.70 -5.21
N ALA A 435 -1.58 9.74 -6.03
CA ALA A 435 -1.65 9.61 -7.48
C ALA A 435 -0.37 9.00 -8.06
N ALA A 436 0.80 9.42 -7.58
CA ALA A 436 2.08 8.85 -7.99
C ALA A 436 2.23 7.37 -7.59
N LYS A 437 1.86 6.99 -6.36
CA LYS A 437 1.93 5.60 -5.89
C LYS A 437 0.95 4.70 -6.63
N GLY A 438 -0.29 5.14 -6.83
CA GLY A 438 -1.28 4.41 -7.63
C GLY A 438 -0.86 4.25 -9.09
N ALA A 439 -0.30 5.30 -9.70
CA ALA A 439 0.21 5.25 -11.08
C ALA A 439 1.37 4.25 -11.24
N LEU A 440 2.32 4.22 -10.31
CA LEU A 440 3.41 3.23 -10.33
C LEU A 440 2.91 1.79 -10.11
N LEU A 441 1.92 1.57 -9.24
CA LEU A 441 1.33 0.24 -9.02
C LEU A 441 0.60 -0.32 -10.26
N LEU A 442 -0.09 0.53 -11.03
CA LEU A 442 -0.73 0.09 -12.28
C LEU A 442 0.27 0.03 -13.46
N LEU A 443 1.39 0.75 -13.42
CA LEU A 443 2.42 0.73 -14.46
C LEU A 443 3.02 -0.66 -14.65
N ASP A 444 3.28 -1.40 -13.58
CA ASP A 444 3.80 -2.77 -13.66
C ASP A 444 2.78 -3.70 -14.36
N HIS A 445 1.48 -3.51 -14.11
CA HIS A 445 0.40 -4.23 -14.80
C HIS A 445 0.27 -3.81 -16.28
N ALA A 446 0.49 -2.53 -16.59
CA ALA A 446 0.48 -2.03 -17.97
C ALA A 446 1.63 -2.65 -18.79
N LEU A 447 2.84 -2.68 -18.22
CA LEU A 447 4.00 -3.32 -18.84
C LEU A 447 3.83 -4.83 -18.99
N ALA A 448 3.23 -5.50 -17.99
CA ALA A 448 2.90 -6.92 -18.03
C ALA A 448 1.91 -7.26 -19.16
N LEU A 449 0.92 -6.40 -19.41
CA LEU A 449 -0.05 -6.54 -20.51
C LEU A 449 0.46 -6.03 -21.88
N GLY A 450 1.69 -5.53 -21.98
CA GLY A 450 2.20 -4.91 -23.20
C GLY A 450 1.56 -3.56 -23.56
N LYS A 451 0.78 -2.96 -22.65
CA LYS A 451 0.10 -1.65 -22.79
C LYS A 451 1.11 -0.50 -22.58
N ILE A 452 2.10 -0.39 -23.48
CA ILE A 452 3.28 0.49 -23.34
C ILE A 452 2.90 1.97 -23.33
N ALA A 453 1.95 2.41 -24.14
CA ALA A 453 1.52 3.81 -24.19
C ALA A 453 0.83 4.23 -22.88
N GLU A 454 0.04 3.34 -22.29
CA GLU A 454 -0.58 3.53 -20.99
C GLU A 454 0.44 3.48 -19.85
N ALA A 455 1.45 2.61 -19.93
CA ALA A 455 2.57 2.58 -18.99
C ALA A 455 3.35 3.91 -18.97
N ASP A 456 3.67 4.48 -20.14
CA ASP A 456 4.32 5.78 -20.29
C ASP A 456 3.46 6.92 -19.72
N LYS A 457 2.15 6.92 -20.00
CA LYS A 457 1.22 7.90 -19.42
C LYS A 457 1.16 7.80 -17.89
N LEU A 458 1.12 6.60 -17.32
CA LEU A 458 1.17 6.38 -15.87
C LEU A 458 2.50 6.87 -15.27
N ALA A 459 3.62 6.61 -15.93
CA ALA A 459 4.93 7.08 -15.49
C ALA A 459 5.01 8.62 -15.49
N ARG A 460 4.51 9.28 -16.55
CA ARG A 460 4.42 10.75 -16.63
C ARG A 460 3.51 11.34 -15.56
N ILE A 461 2.41 10.67 -15.19
CA ILE A 461 1.58 11.07 -14.04
C ILE A 461 2.41 11.02 -12.75
N ALA A 462 3.12 9.92 -12.48
CA ALA A 462 3.94 9.79 -11.28
C ALA A 462 5.07 10.83 -11.21
N ASP A 463 5.81 11.06 -12.30
CA ASP A 463 6.86 12.07 -12.37
C ASP A 463 6.30 13.49 -12.16
N THR A 464 5.20 13.84 -12.85
CA THR A 464 4.53 15.14 -12.73
C THR A 464 4.09 15.42 -11.28
N GLN A 465 3.50 14.43 -10.61
CA GLN A 465 3.03 14.62 -9.23
C GLN A 465 4.17 14.61 -8.19
N THR A 466 5.30 13.95 -8.47
CA THR A 466 6.43 13.85 -7.52
C THR A 466 7.41 15.03 -7.59
N LYS A 467 7.40 15.83 -8.66
CA LYS A 467 8.26 17.01 -8.82
C LYS A 467 8.13 18.05 -7.71
N ILE A 468 6.96 18.16 -7.07
CA ILE A 468 6.65 19.22 -6.08
C ILE A 468 6.39 18.71 -4.65
N ILE A 469 6.43 17.40 -4.40
CA ILE A 469 6.42 16.82 -3.05
C ILE A 469 7.86 16.64 -2.54
N ILE A 470 8.07 16.55 -1.23
CA ILE A 470 9.42 16.48 -0.62
C ILE A 470 10.08 15.09 -0.78
N ASP A 471 9.28 14.03 -0.92
CA ASP A 471 9.73 12.63 -1.07
C ASP A 471 10.71 12.45 -2.25
N LYS A 472 11.99 12.25 -1.93
CA LYS A 472 13.07 12.13 -2.92
C LYS A 472 13.07 10.76 -3.59
N ASP A 473 12.78 9.69 -2.84
CA ASP A 473 12.88 8.31 -3.30
C ASP A 473 11.73 7.98 -4.25
N LEU A 474 10.52 8.46 -3.95
CA LEU A 474 9.37 8.34 -4.84
C LEU A 474 9.57 9.13 -6.13
N ARG A 475 10.19 10.32 -6.07
CA ARG A 475 10.54 11.10 -7.27
C ARG A 475 11.62 10.43 -8.12
N ALA A 476 12.65 9.85 -7.49
CA ALA A 476 13.69 9.10 -8.21
C ALA A 476 13.11 7.87 -8.92
N LYS A 477 12.23 7.11 -8.26
CA LYS A 477 11.51 5.98 -8.85
C LYS A 477 10.61 6.42 -10.01
N ALA A 478 9.85 7.51 -9.84
CA ALA A 478 8.97 8.02 -10.88
C ALA A 478 9.73 8.53 -12.12
N ALA A 479 10.83 9.25 -11.93
CA ALA A 479 11.69 9.71 -13.03
C ALA A 479 12.35 8.54 -13.78
N ALA A 480 12.84 7.51 -13.08
CA ALA A 480 13.39 6.30 -13.71
C ALA A 480 12.34 5.50 -14.49
N ALA A 481 11.12 5.38 -13.95
CA ALA A 481 9.99 4.77 -14.64
C ALA A 481 9.60 5.57 -15.89
N MET A 482 9.58 6.91 -15.81
CA MET A 482 9.29 7.79 -16.95
C MET A 482 10.35 7.65 -18.04
N GLN A 483 11.65 7.61 -17.70
CA GLN A 483 12.69 7.40 -18.70
C GLN A 483 12.49 6.05 -19.43
N THR A 484 12.42 4.95 -18.67
CA THR A 484 12.29 3.60 -19.23
C THR A 484 11.05 3.47 -20.12
N THR A 485 9.89 3.94 -19.66
CA THR A 485 8.65 3.88 -20.45
C THR A 485 8.66 4.82 -21.66
N SER A 486 9.27 6.00 -21.55
CA SER A 486 9.42 6.95 -22.67
C SER A 486 10.44 6.50 -23.72
N GLU A 487 11.34 5.57 -23.40
CA GLU A 487 12.18 4.88 -24.38
C GLU A 487 11.35 3.81 -25.10
N LEU A 488 10.61 2.98 -24.36
CA LEU A 488 9.75 1.92 -24.91
C LEU A 488 8.59 2.45 -25.77
N ALA A 489 8.06 3.64 -25.47
CA ALA A 489 7.05 4.29 -26.30
C ALA A 489 7.63 4.74 -27.66
N LYS A 490 8.92 5.06 -27.73
CA LYS A 490 9.61 5.32 -29.01
C LYS A 490 9.86 4.03 -29.77
N ASP A 491 10.26 2.96 -29.08
CA ASP A 491 10.43 1.64 -29.69
C ASP A 491 9.10 1.13 -30.29
N LEU A 492 7.98 1.30 -29.57
CA LEU A 492 6.64 0.99 -30.08
C LEU A 492 6.29 1.83 -31.30
N LYS A 493 6.56 3.13 -31.30
CA LYS A 493 6.30 3.97 -32.49
C LYS A 493 7.16 3.55 -33.68
N SER A 494 8.46 3.33 -33.45
CA SER A 494 9.39 2.84 -34.48
C SER A 494 8.93 1.50 -35.07
N PHE A 495 8.35 0.63 -34.23
CA PHE A 495 7.70 -0.61 -34.66
C PHE A 495 6.42 -0.37 -35.48
N THR A 496 5.50 0.52 -35.06
CA THR A 496 4.26 0.76 -35.82
C THR A 496 4.55 1.40 -37.18
N ASP A 497 5.40 2.42 -37.21
CA ASP A 497 5.77 3.12 -38.43
C ASP A 497 6.44 2.14 -39.43
N ALA A 498 7.35 1.28 -38.94
CA ALA A 498 8.01 0.26 -39.77
C ALA A 498 7.09 -0.91 -40.17
N ALA A 499 6.13 -1.30 -39.32
CA ALA A 499 5.18 -2.36 -39.64
C ALA A 499 4.18 -1.93 -40.71
N GLU A 500 3.83 -0.64 -40.78
CA GLU A 500 3.06 -0.04 -41.87
C GLU A 500 3.88 -0.01 -43.17
N GLU A 501 5.13 0.44 -43.12
CA GLU A 501 6.04 0.44 -44.29
C GLU A 501 6.22 -0.97 -44.89
N LEU A 502 6.41 -2.01 -44.08
CA LEU A 502 6.52 -3.39 -44.57
C LEU A 502 5.25 -3.94 -45.25
N THR A 503 4.10 -3.26 -45.18
CA THR A 503 2.93 -3.62 -46.01
C THR A 503 3.08 -3.18 -47.47
N GLN A 504 3.94 -2.19 -47.72
CA GLN A 504 4.24 -1.62 -49.04
C GLN A 504 5.59 -2.12 -49.58
N THR A 505 6.60 -2.25 -48.70
CA THR A 505 7.97 -2.69 -49.03
C THR A 505 8.43 -3.85 -48.14
N PRO A 506 7.95 -5.09 -48.34
CA PRO A 506 8.23 -6.23 -47.44
C PRO A 506 9.71 -6.60 -47.26
N GLU A 507 10.59 -6.16 -48.16
CA GLU A 507 12.03 -6.40 -48.15
C GLU A 507 12.86 -5.17 -47.69
N ASP A 508 12.23 -4.07 -47.20
CA ASP A 508 13.04 -2.95 -46.67
C ASP A 508 13.82 -3.41 -45.42
N PRO A 509 15.16 -3.28 -45.42
CA PRO A 509 15.99 -3.90 -44.39
C PRO A 509 16.08 -3.08 -43.10
N ALA A 510 15.69 -1.79 -43.12
CA ALA A 510 15.63 -0.94 -41.93
C ALA A 510 14.31 -1.14 -41.17
N ALA A 511 13.20 -1.23 -41.89
CA ALA A 511 11.89 -1.57 -41.35
C ALA A 511 11.87 -3.03 -40.84
N ASN A 512 12.49 -3.98 -41.56
CA ASN A 512 12.72 -5.34 -41.05
C ASN A 512 13.59 -5.34 -39.78
N LEU A 513 14.65 -4.52 -39.69
CA LEU A 513 15.41 -4.37 -38.44
C LEU A 513 14.53 -3.88 -37.27
N ALA A 514 13.73 -2.84 -37.48
CA ALA A 514 12.86 -2.26 -36.45
C ALA A 514 11.79 -3.26 -35.98
N VAL A 515 11.08 -3.89 -36.93
CA VAL A 515 10.01 -4.87 -36.64
C VAL A 515 10.57 -6.11 -35.94
N GLY A 516 11.69 -6.65 -36.42
CA GLY A 516 12.35 -7.79 -35.79
C GLY A 516 12.88 -7.48 -34.38
N ARG A 517 13.50 -6.30 -34.19
CA ARG A 517 14.01 -5.88 -32.87
C ARG A 517 12.89 -5.74 -31.85
N TYR A 518 11.76 -5.13 -32.22
CA TYR A 518 10.64 -4.97 -31.29
C TYR A 518 10.03 -6.32 -30.88
N ARG A 519 9.69 -7.16 -31.87
CA ARG A 519 9.10 -8.49 -31.62
C ARG A 519 10.01 -9.36 -30.74
N CYS A 520 11.31 -9.40 -31.02
CA CYS A 520 12.26 -10.19 -30.23
C CYS A 520 12.57 -9.58 -28.84
N LEU A 521 12.96 -8.30 -28.78
CA LEU A 521 13.55 -7.69 -27.57
C LEU A 521 12.52 -7.09 -26.61
N ILE A 522 11.35 -6.68 -27.11
CA ILE A 522 10.32 -5.99 -26.32
C ILE A 522 9.13 -6.91 -26.03
N GLU A 523 8.66 -7.66 -27.03
CA GLU A 523 7.55 -8.61 -26.86
C GLU A 523 7.99 -10.04 -26.47
N GLY A 524 9.27 -10.40 -26.66
CA GLY A 524 9.75 -11.77 -26.46
C GLY A 524 9.28 -12.78 -27.52
N LYS A 525 8.63 -12.34 -28.59
CA LYS A 525 8.08 -13.16 -29.68
C LYS A 525 9.14 -13.48 -30.72
N TRP A 526 10.20 -14.17 -30.30
CA TRP A 526 11.37 -14.48 -31.13
C TRP A 526 11.02 -15.12 -32.47
N ASP A 527 10.14 -16.11 -32.49
CA ASP A 527 9.80 -16.84 -33.72
C ASP A 527 9.09 -15.96 -34.77
N ALA A 528 8.41 -14.90 -34.32
CA ALA A 528 7.77 -13.91 -35.18
C ALA A 528 8.68 -12.71 -35.53
N GLY A 529 9.84 -12.56 -34.87
CA GLY A 529 10.80 -11.47 -35.09
C GLY A 529 12.08 -11.89 -35.81
N LEU A 530 12.53 -13.14 -35.66
CA LEU A 530 13.76 -13.66 -36.24
C LEU A 530 13.78 -13.61 -37.76
N SER A 531 12.65 -13.88 -38.42
CA SER A 531 12.49 -13.76 -39.88
C SER A 531 12.74 -12.33 -40.38
N HIS A 532 12.31 -11.32 -39.62
CA HIS A 532 12.60 -9.92 -39.91
C HIS A 532 14.04 -9.54 -39.56
N LEU A 533 14.60 -10.03 -38.44
CA LEU A 533 16.01 -9.82 -38.09
C LEU A 533 16.97 -10.42 -39.14
N ALA A 534 16.63 -11.55 -39.76
CA ALA A 534 17.40 -12.16 -40.84
C ALA A 534 17.32 -11.39 -42.18
N LYS A 535 16.47 -10.37 -42.28
CA LYS A 535 16.38 -9.41 -43.41
C LYS A 535 16.95 -8.04 -43.05
N SER A 536 17.63 -7.90 -41.92
CA SER A 536 18.06 -6.59 -41.41
C SER A 536 19.30 -6.03 -42.12
N ASN A 537 19.46 -4.70 -42.09
CA ASN A 537 20.66 -4.00 -42.53
C ASN A 537 21.81 -3.99 -41.49
N ASP A 538 21.79 -4.90 -40.50
CA ASP A 538 22.83 -5.05 -39.48
C ASP A 538 23.44 -6.46 -39.57
N ASP A 539 24.55 -6.60 -40.30
CA ASP A 539 25.18 -7.89 -40.66
C ASP A 539 25.34 -8.86 -39.47
N ALA A 540 25.66 -8.32 -38.29
CA ALA A 540 25.86 -9.12 -37.08
C ALA A 540 24.53 -9.67 -36.52
N ILE A 541 23.46 -8.86 -36.58
CA ILE A 541 22.11 -9.26 -36.19
C ILE A 541 21.53 -10.24 -37.23
N THR A 542 21.70 -9.96 -38.52
CA THR A 542 21.27 -10.83 -39.63
C THR A 542 21.97 -12.20 -39.57
N SER A 543 23.27 -12.22 -39.28
CA SER A 543 24.04 -13.46 -39.08
C SER A 543 23.51 -14.26 -37.88
N ALA A 544 23.37 -13.65 -36.70
CA ALA A 544 22.84 -14.33 -35.52
C ALA A 544 21.39 -14.84 -35.70
N ALA A 545 20.53 -14.06 -36.35
CA ALA A 545 19.16 -14.46 -36.69
C ALA A 545 19.13 -15.65 -37.66
N THR A 546 20.01 -15.66 -38.66
CA THR A 546 20.14 -16.77 -39.62
C THR A 546 20.64 -18.05 -38.94
N MET A 547 21.60 -17.94 -38.01
CA MET A 547 22.05 -19.08 -37.20
C MET A 547 20.94 -19.64 -36.29
N ASP A 548 20.15 -18.76 -35.67
CA ASP A 548 19.03 -19.13 -34.79
C ASP A 548 17.92 -19.86 -35.56
N LEU A 549 17.51 -19.32 -36.72
CA LEU A 549 16.52 -19.92 -37.63
C LEU A 549 16.96 -21.27 -38.20
N ALA A 550 18.25 -21.44 -38.50
CA ALA A 550 18.79 -22.72 -38.97
C ALA A 550 18.89 -23.78 -37.86
N GLY A 551 19.06 -23.33 -36.60
CA GLY A 551 19.21 -24.19 -35.43
C GLY A 551 20.53 -24.98 -35.39
N PRO A 552 20.74 -25.80 -34.35
CA PRO A 552 21.96 -26.59 -34.21
C PRO A 552 22.05 -27.70 -35.27
N LYS A 553 23.11 -27.68 -36.08
CA LYS A 553 23.35 -28.66 -37.15
C LYS A 553 24.84 -28.75 -37.51
N GLY A 554 25.39 -29.96 -37.51
CA GLY A 554 26.81 -30.19 -37.82
C GLY A 554 27.72 -29.42 -36.86
N GLU A 555 28.59 -28.56 -37.39
CA GLU A 555 29.44 -27.70 -36.56
C GLU A 555 28.70 -26.55 -35.86
N MET A 556 27.46 -26.24 -36.24
CA MET A 556 26.65 -25.23 -35.57
C MET A 556 26.06 -25.83 -34.29
N THR A 557 26.64 -25.55 -33.13
CA THR A 557 26.10 -26.00 -31.83
C THR A 557 25.17 -24.94 -31.23
N ALA A 558 24.27 -25.34 -30.34
CA ALA A 558 23.43 -24.42 -29.57
C ALA A 558 24.27 -23.32 -28.88
N SER A 559 25.44 -23.70 -28.38
CA SER A 559 26.42 -22.80 -27.78
C SER A 559 26.92 -21.70 -28.73
N LYS A 560 27.20 -22.01 -30.00
CA LYS A 560 27.60 -20.99 -31.00
C LYS A 560 26.48 -19.99 -31.27
N ILE A 561 25.23 -20.46 -31.34
CA ILE A 561 24.05 -19.59 -31.51
C ILE A 561 23.87 -18.70 -30.26
N GLY A 562 24.03 -19.27 -29.06
CA GLY A 562 23.99 -18.53 -27.80
C GLY A 562 25.11 -17.48 -27.69
N ASP A 563 26.34 -17.82 -28.09
CA ASP A 563 27.49 -16.92 -28.11
C ASP A 563 27.26 -15.73 -29.07
N ALA A 564 26.69 -15.96 -30.25
CA ALA A 564 26.37 -14.89 -31.22
C ALA A 564 25.41 -13.85 -30.62
N TRP A 565 24.34 -14.28 -29.94
CA TRP A 565 23.44 -13.38 -29.23
C TRP A 565 24.08 -12.71 -28.00
N TYR A 566 24.94 -13.45 -27.27
CA TYR A 566 25.65 -12.92 -26.11
C TYR A 566 26.61 -11.80 -26.47
N ASP A 567 27.39 -11.95 -27.54
CA ASP A 567 28.33 -10.92 -27.97
C ASP A 567 27.64 -9.72 -28.64
N LEU A 568 26.48 -9.90 -29.28
CA LEU A 568 25.60 -8.78 -29.67
C LEU A 568 25.11 -7.98 -28.46
N ALA A 569 24.65 -8.67 -27.41
CA ALA A 569 24.18 -8.04 -26.17
C ALA A 569 25.30 -7.27 -25.47
N LYS A 570 26.47 -7.91 -25.33
CA LYS A 570 27.70 -7.37 -24.74
C LYS A 570 28.31 -6.23 -25.56
N GLY A 571 28.15 -6.24 -26.88
CA GLY A 571 28.47 -5.14 -27.79
C GLY A 571 27.51 -3.96 -27.73
N GLY A 572 26.53 -3.97 -26.82
CA GLY A 572 25.59 -2.86 -26.59
C GLY A 572 24.41 -2.80 -27.56
N LYS A 573 24.23 -3.78 -28.46
CA LYS A 573 23.12 -3.78 -29.45
C LYS A 573 21.73 -3.96 -28.79
N GLY A 574 21.69 -4.39 -27.53
CA GLY A 574 20.49 -4.43 -26.68
C GLY A 574 20.55 -5.54 -25.64
N GLN A 575 20.26 -5.24 -24.37
CA GLN A 575 20.34 -6.23 -23.28
C GLN A 575 19.37 -7.42 -23.45
N GLY A 576 18.27 -7.24 -24.19
CA GLY A 576 17.32 -8.34 -24.49
C GLY A 576 17.93 -9.51 -25.28
N PHE A 577 19.04 -9.31 -26.02
CA PHE A 577 19.73 -10.41 -26.69
C PHE A 577 20.34 -11.43 -25.70
N TYR A 578 20.68 -11.02 -24.48
CA TYR A 578 21.10 -11.96 -23.43
C TYR A 578 20.01 -13.00 -23.10
N ALA A 579 18.72 -12.66 -23.23
CA ALA A 579 17.64 -13.60 -22.96
C ALA A 579 17.57 -14.74 -24.00
N ARG A 580 17.81 -14.46 -25.30
CA ARG A 580 17.90 -15.50 -26.33
C ARG A 580 19.20 -16.29 -26.23
N ALA A 581 20.31 -15.64 -25.86
CA ALA A 581 21.55 -16.32 -25.54
C ALA A 581 21.33 -17.36 -24.43
N ASP A 582 20.62 -16.99 -23.37
CA ASP A 582 20.33 -17.87 -22.24
C ASP A 582 19.51 -19.10 -22.63
N ILE A 583 18.44 -18.92 -23.43
CA ILE A 583 17.62 -20.02 -23.96
C ILE A 583 18.48 -21.03 -24.76
N TRP A 584 19.45 -20.54 -25.54
CA TRP A 584 20.36 -21.42 -26.28
C TRP A 584 21.43 -22.07 -25.41
N TYR A 585 21.94 -21.38 -24.40
CA TYR A 585 22.86 -21.98 -23.43
C TYR A 585 22.17 -23.06 -22.59
N GLN A 586 20.92 -22.86 -22.14
CA GLN A 586 20.12 -23.88 -21.46
C GLN A 586 19.97 -25.15 -22.32
N LYS A 587 19.56 -25.01 -23.60
CA LYS A 587 19.51 -26.13 -24.55
C LYS A 587 20.88 -26.79 -24.78
N GLY A 588 21.96 -26.01 -24.80
CA GLY A 588 23.33 -26.53 -24.94
C GLY A 588 23.80 -27.37 -23.75
N MET A 589 23.33 -27.07 -22.53
CA MET A 589 23.70 -27.82 -21.32
C MET A 589 23.17 -29.26 -21.28
N GLU A 590 22.17 -29.59 -22.10
CA GLU A 590 21.62 -30.95 -22.22
C GLU A 590 22.53 -31.87 -23.06
N GLY A 591 23.33 -31.31 -23.98
CA GLY A 591 24.17 -32.06 -24.93
C GLY A 591 25.69 -31.90 -24.76
N GLU A 592 26.15 -30.93 -23.98
CA GLU A 592 27.59 -30.67 -23.78
C GLU A 592 28.14 -31.19 -22.45
N SER A 593 29.46 -31.41 -22.39
CA SER A 593 30.15 -31.96 -21.21
C SER A 593 31.44 -31.19 -20.88
N GLY A 594 32.08 -31.56 -19.76
CA GLY A 594 33.39 -31.05 -19.35
C GLY A 594 33.46 -29.52 -19.25
N LEU A 595 34.54 -28.94 -19.79
CA LEU A 595 34.78 -27.49 -19.76
C LEU A 595 33.73 -26.67 -20.53
N SER A 596 33.12 -27.23 -21.57
CA SER A 596 32.09 -26.49 -22.33
C SER A 596 30.79 -26.38 -21.54
N LEU A 597 30.35 -27.48 -20.90
CA LEU A 597 29.23 -27.45 -19.95
C LEU A 597 29.47 -26.46 -18.78
N ALA A 598 30.70 -26.40 -18.26
CA ALA A 598 31.08 -25.44 -17.22
C ALA A 598 31.01 -23.98 -17.73
N ARG A 599 31.42 -23.72 -18.97
CA ARG A 599 31.30 -22.41 -19.64
C ARG A 599 29.84 -21.99 -19.81
N LEU A 600 28.96 -22.91 -20.23
CA LEU A 600 27.52 -22.65 -20.40
C LEU A 600 26.84 -22.31 -19.08
N LYS A 601 27.08 -23.10 -18.03
CA LYS A 601 26.55 -22.83 -16.68
C LYS A 601 26.98 -21.46 -16.18
N ARG A 602 28.26 -21.13 -16.32
CA ARG A 602 28.78 -19.80 -15.97
C ARG A 602 28.12 -18.67 -16.78
N ARG A 603 27.86 -18.87 -18.09
CA ARG A 603 27.16 -17.86 -18.91
C ARG A 603 25.72 -17.64 -18.47
N HIS A 604 25.01 -18.72 -18.13
CA HIS A 604 23.66 -18.65 -17.57
C HIS A 604 23.64 -17.91 -16.21
N GLU A 605 24.60 -18.21 -15.33
CA GLU A 605 24.78 -17.49 -14.06
C GLU A 605 25.14 -16.01 -14.27
N GLU A 606 25.98 -15.67 -15.26
CA GLU A 606 26.33 -14.29 -15.64
C GLU A 606 25.09 -13.53 -16.16
N ILE A 607 24.24 -14.16 -16.99
CA ILE A 607 22.99 -13.55 -17.49
C ILE A 607 21.95 -13.38 -16.37
N GLY A 608 21.77 -14.39 -15.51
CA GLY A 608 20.82 -14.33 -14.38
C GLY A 608 21.11 -13.18 -13.40
N GLN A 609 22.38 -12.76 -13.28
CA GLN A 609 22.77 -11.60 -12.48
C GLN A 609 22.34 -10.25 -13.07
N LEU A 610 22.05 -10.17 -14.37
CA LEU A 610 21.68 -8.91 -15.05
C LEU A 610 20.24 -8.45 -14.75
N LYS A 611 19.39 -9.31 -14.15
CA LYS A 611 18.00 -9.00 -13.77
C LYS A 611 17.17 -8.44 -14.95
N LEU A 612 17.25 -9.11 -16.10
CA LEU A 612 16.48 -8.76 -17.30
C LEU A 612 14.96 -8.76 -17.00
N PRO A 613 14.17 -7.86 -17.62
CA PRO A 613 12.74 -7.79 -17.36
C PRO A 613 12.01 -9.03 -17.91
N SER A 614 11.05 -9.57 -17.16
CA SER A 614 10.36 -10.85 -17.45
C SER A 614 9.89 -11.03 -18.89
N ARG A 615 9.34 -9.98 -19.52
CA ARG A 615 8.93 -10.00 -20.93
C ARG A 615 10.05 -10.37 -21.92
N ALA A 616 11.29 -9.94 -21.66
CA ALA A 616 12.44 -10.26 -22.51
C ALA A 616 12.86 -11.74 -22.37
N LEU A 617 12.63 -12.32 -21.18
CA LEU A 617 12.80 -13.75 -20.88
C LEU A 617 11.65 -14.63 -21.44
N GLY A 618 10.71 -14.05 -22.20
CA GLY A 618 9.51 -14.76 -22.69
C GLY A 618 8.54 -15.18 -21.57
N GLN A 619 8.76 -14.73 -20.33
CA GLN A 619 7.91 -15.07 -19.20
C GLN A 619 6.58 -14.34 -19.35
N THR A 620 5.52 -15.10 -19.65
CA THR A 620 4.15 -14.62 -19.46
C THR A 620 4.00 -14.19 -18.00
N PRO A 621 3.41 -13.03 -17.70
CA PRO A 621 3.20 -12.63 -16.31
C PRO A 621 2.41 -13.71 -15.57
N GLN A 622 2.97 -14.20 -14.45
CA GLN A 622 2.12 -14.80 -13.41
C GLN A 622 1.02 -13.78 -13.06
N SER A 623 -0.18 -14.26 -12.73
CA SER A 623 -1.34 -13.40 -12.50
C SER A 623 -1.09 -12.42 -11.35
N LEU A 624 -0.61 -11.23 -11.69
CA LEU A 624 -0.49 -10.10 -10.80
C LEU A 624 -1.87 -9.84 -10.20
N ALA A 625 -1.96 -9.99 -8.88
CA ALA A 625 -3.22 -9.85 -8.17
C ALA A 625 -3.69 -8.39 -8.28
N TRP A 626 -4.72 -8.18 -9.11
CA TRP A 626 -5.22 -6.85 -9.44
C TRP A 626 -5.56 -6.06 -8.16
N PRO A 627 -4.84 -4.96 -7.84
CA PRO A 627 -5.14 -4.15 -6.67
C PRO A 627 -6.52 -3.52 -6.87
N ARG A 628 -7.37 -3.48 -5.85
CA ARG A 628 -8.72 -2.88 -6.00
C ARG A 628 -8.58 -1.39 -6.35
N ALA A 629 -9.56 -0.79 -7.00
CA ALA A 629 -9.51 0.62 -7.34
C ALA A 629 -9.37 1.48 -6.06
N ARG A 630 -10.00 1.09 -4.93
CA ARG A 630 -9.82 1.80 -3.64
C ARG A 630 -8.40 1.76 -3.09
N ASP A 631 -7.62 0.74 -3.47
CA ASP A 631 -6.23 0.54 -3.04
C ASP A 631 -5.29 1.43 -3.88
N LEU A 632 -5.56 1.52 -5.19
CA LEU A 632 -4.86 2.43 -6.10
C LEU A 632 -5.09 3.90 -5.73
N VAL A 633 -6.34 4.33 -5.47
CA VAL A 633 -6.67 5.72 -5.10
C VAL A 633 -6.38 6.07 -3.63
N SER A 634 -5.76 5.16 -2.88
CA SER A 634 -5.14 5.48 -1.59
C SER A 634 -3.60 5.44 -1.62
N GLY A 635 -3.02 5.07 -2.77
CA GLY A 635 -1.58 4.93 -2.97
C GLY A 635 -1.01 3.66 -2.33
N GLY A 636 -1.75 2.54 -2.43
CA GLY A 636 -1.41 1.27 -1.79
C GLY A 636 -1.74 1.21 -0.30
N ARG A 637 -2.73 2.00 0.17
CA ARG A 637 -3.15 2.08 1.58
C ARG A 637 -4.62 1.70 1.76
N GLY A 638 -5.05 0.71 0.99
CA GLY A 638 -6.33 0.02 1.16
C GLY A 638 -6.03 -1.41 1.62
N VAL A 639 -6.96 -1.98 2.38
CA VAL A 639 -6.68 -3.05 3.38
C VAL A 639 -5.77 -2.53 4.49
N ASP A 640 -4.46 -2.44 4.29
CA ASP A 640 -3.51 -2.23 5.39
C ASP A 640 -3.20 -0.76 5.69
N ILE A 641 -3.78 -0.29 6.80
CA ILE A 641 -3.02 0.59 7.70
C ILE A 641 -2.03 -0.33 8.42
N PRO A 642 -0.71 -0.25 8.15
CA PRO A 642 0.25 -1.13 8.81
C PRO A 642 0.15 -0.90 10.32
N SER A 643 -0.02 -1.99 11.09
CA SER A 643 -0.26 -1.94 12.54
C SER A 643 0.85 -1.17 13.26
N THR A 644 0.61 0.12 13.50
CA THR A 644 1.61 1.09 13.94
C THR A 644 1.50 1.24 15.45
N ASP A 645 2.54 0.82 16.19
CA ASP A 645 2.65 1.08 17.62
C ASP A 645 2.91 2.57 17.88
N LEU A 646 1.88 3.27 18.35
CA LEU A 646 1.89 4.70 18.65
C LEU A 646 2.80 5.01 19.84
N LEU A 647 3.15 4.03 20.69
CA LEU A 647 4.15 4.17 21.75
C LEU A 647 5.56 4.36 21.20
N THR A 648 5.85 3.91 19.97
CA THR A 648 7.14 4.21 19.30
C THR A 648 7.24 5.66 18.85
N LEU A 649 6.11 6.35 18.66
CA LEU A 649 6.00 7.67 18.01
C LEU A 649 5.71 8.82 18.99
N LEU A 650 5.82 8.60 20.30
CA LEU A 650 5.48 9.57 21.37
C LEU A 650 6.34 10.84 21.34
N ASN A 651 5.69 12.00 21.46
CA ASN A 651 6.34 13.31 21.55
C ASN A 651 6.45 13.78 23.01
N PHE A 652 7.47 13.29 23.73
CA PHE A 652 7.70 13.68 25.13
C PHE A 652 7.99 15.18 25.34
N GLN A 653 8.41 15.93 24.31
CA GLN A 653 8.60 17.39 24.39
C GLN A 653 7.28 18.16 24.58
N ARG A 654 6.13 17.52 24.33
CA ARG A 654 4.80 18.06 24.59
C ARG A 654 4.01 17.21 25.60
N ALA A 655 4.69 16.37 26.37
CA ALA A 655 4.06 15.62 27.46
C ALA A 655 3.85 16.50 28.71
N SER A 656 2.80 16.21 29.44
CA SER A 656 2.47 16.82 30.74
C SER A 656 2.15 15.73 31.76
N PRO A 657 2.65 15.79 33.00
CA PRO A 657 3.87 16.50 33.40
C PRO A 657 5.06 16.15 32.50
N ALA A 658 6.02 17.06 32.34
CA ALA A 658 7.16 16.87 31.43
C ALA A 658 8.21 15.85 31.93
N GLN A 659 8.07 15.34 33.15
CA GLN A 659 8.99 14.39 33.80
C GLN A 659 8.23 13.27 34.50
N GLY A 660 8.91 12.16 34.77
CA GLY A 660 8.38 11.00 35.51
C GLY A 660 7.63 9.96 34.67
N TRP A 661 7.48 10.17 33.36
CA TRP A 661 6.97 9.14 32.44
C TRP A 661 7.98 8.00 32.37
N THR A 662 7.52 6.76 32.58
CA THR A 662 8.38 5.57 32.54
C THR A 662 8.02 4.73 31.32
N LYS A 663 8.95 4.59 30.36
CA LYS A 663 8.75 3.75 29.17
C LYS A 663 9.67 2.53 29.20
N ASN A 664 9.08 1.36 29.33
CA ASN A 664 9.76 0.07 29.43
C ASN A 664 9.39 -0.79 28.20
N GLY A 665 10.23 -0.77 27.17
CA GLY A 665 9.95 -1.49 25.91
C GLY A 665 8.68 -0.97 25.22
N SER A 666 7.68 -1.83 25.10
CA SER A 666 6.35 -1.53 24.55
C SER A 666 5.34 -1.05 25.61
N SER A 667 5.76 -0.77 26.84
CA SER A 667 4.89 -0.34 27.92
C SER A 667 5.20 1.08 28.40
N LEU A 668 4.18 1.88 28.69
CA LEU A 668 4.28 3.27 29.15
C LEU A 668 3.45 3.48 30.43
N THR A 669 4.12 3.85 31.53
CA THR A 669 3.47 4.23 32.80
C THR A 669 3.46 5.75 32.96
N SER A 670 2.30 6.30 33.34
CA SER A 670 2.11 7.72 33.65
C SER A 670 2.88 8.15 34.91
N PRO A 671 3.33 9.41 35.03
CA PRO A 671 4.06 9.88 36.21
C PRO A 671 3.24 9.77 37.51
N THR A 672 3.87 9.57 38.67
CA THR A 672 3.16 9.60 39.97
C THR A 672 2.41 10.92 40.21
N ALA A 673 2.94 12.03 39.67
CA ALA A 673 2.29 13.34 39.69
C ALA A 673 0.91 13.37 38.97
N ALA A 674 0.62 12.40 38.10
CA ALA A 674 -0.70 12.23 37.46
C ALA A 674 -1.82 11.92 38.47
N GLN A 675 -1.51 11.53 39.70
CA GLN A 675 -2.50 11.47 40.77
C GLN A 675 -3.09 12.85 41.10
N ASN A 676 -2.37 13.96 40.88
CA ASN A 676 -2.84 15.32 41.18
C ASN A 676 -3.00 16.23 39.96
N ALA A 677 -2.74 15.73 38.75
CA ALA A 677 -2.77 16.50 37.50
C ALA A 677 -3.22 15.63 36.33
N VAL A 678 -3.57 16.27 35.20
CA VAL A 678 -3.82 15.55 33.95
C VAL A 678 -2.49 15.11 33.36
N ALA A 679 -2.30 13.79 33.22
CA ALA A 679 -1.26 13.22 32.38
C ALA A 679 -1.68 13.33 30.91
N PHE A 680 -0.77 13.75 30.04
CA PHE A 680 -0.97 13.87 28.60
C PHE A 680 0.33 13.55 27.85
N VAL A 681 0.24 12.84 26.73
CA VAL A 681 1.31 12.71 25.74
C VAL A 681 0.71 12.54 24.34
N GLU A 682 1.18 13.30 23.36
CA GLU A 682 0.75 13.13 21.97
C GLU A 682 1.64 12.13 21.20
N SER A 683 1.04 11.43 20.23
CA SER A 683 1.80 10.70 19.22
C SER A 683 2.10 11.61 18.04
N SER A 684 3.29 11.48 17.48
CA SER A 684 3.69 12.21 16.26
C SER A 684 3.00 11.68 15.00
N PHE A 685 2.36 10.51 15.06
CA PHE A 685 1.63 9.87 13.95
C PHE A 685 0.55 10.77 13.36
N GLN A 686 0.35 10.67 12.04
CA GLN A 686 -0.63 11.45 11.29
C GLN A 686 -1.63 10.50 10.62
N PRO A 687 -2.94 10.61 10.93
CA PRO A 687 -3.95 9.65 10.46
C PRO A 687 -4.11 9.60 8.94
N PRO A 688 -4.51 8.43 8.39
CA PRO A 688 -5.12 8.37 7.07
C PRO A 688 -6.49 9.07 7.08
N GLY A 689 -6.92 9.59 5.93
CA GLY A 689 -8.26 10.19 5.77
C GLY A 689 -9.40 9.17 5.65
N ARG A 690 -9.22 7.94 6.17
CA ARG A 690 -10.10 6.78 5.99
C ARG A 690 -10.25 5.98 7.30
N GLU A 691 -11.06 4.95 7.25
CA GLU A 691 -11.48 4.10 8.38
C GLU A 691 -10.31 3.32 9.02
N TYR A 692 -10.37 3.11 10.34
CA TYR A 692 -9.29 2.47 11.10
C TYR A 692 -9.77 1.80 12.41
N SER A 693 -8.91 0.96 13.01
CA SER A 693 -9.06 0.50 14.40
C SER A 693 -7.92 1.02 15.27
N MET A 694 -8.24 1.60 16.43
CA MET A 694 -7.30 1.94 17.50
C MET A 694 -7.42 0.89 18.60
N GLN A 695 -6.29 0.30 19.00
CA GLN A 695 -6.23 -0.71 20.06
C GLN A 695 -5.29 -0.26 21.18
N ALA A 696 -5.72 -0.38 22.44
CA ALA A 696 -4.89 -0.08 23.59
C ALA A 696 -5.10 -1.10 24.71
N ARG A 697 -4.02 -1.54 25.38
CA ARG A 697 -4.09 -2.40 26.57
C ARG A 697 -3.77 -1.59 27.80
N ILE A 698 -4.70 -1.52 28.76
CA ILE A 698 -4.65 -0.55 29.84
C ILE A 698 -4.75 -1.23 31.20
N THR A 699 -3.73 -0.99 32.03
CA THR A 699 -3.63 -1.48 33.41
C THR A 699 -3.64 -0.28 34.36
N ARG A 700 -4.78 -0.01 35.03
CA ARG A 700 -4.85 1.01 36.09
C ARG A 700 -4.16 0.48 37.35
N THR A 701 -3.08 1.14 37.75
CA THR A 701 -2.28 0.77 38.93
C THR A 701 -2.67 1.57 40.17
N SER A 702 -3.38 2.70 40.01
CA SER A 702 -3.92 3.49 41.10
C SER A 702 -5.34 3.97 40.80
N ASP A 703 -6.32 3.45 41.56
CA ASP A 703 -7.76 3.77 41.46
C ASP A 703 -8.15 5.13 42.07
N ARG A 704 -7.22 5.83 42.75
CA ARG A 704 -7.48 7.06 43.51
C ARG A 704 -6.35 8.08 43.42
N ASP A 705 -6.70 9.35 43.60
CA ASP A 705 -5.74 10.44 43.82
C ASP A 705 -5.11 10.38 45.23
N THR A 706 -4.14 11.26 45.52
CA THR A 706 -3.52 11.35 46.85
C THR A 706 -4.44 11.94 47.93
N LYS A 707 -5.70 12.26 47.61
CA LYS A 707 -6.75 12.74 48.52
C LYS A 707 -7.86 11.69 48.71
N GLY A 708 -7.73 10.51 48.08
CA GLY A 708 -8.70 9.43 48.13
C GLY A 708 -9.91 9.56 47.20
N LYS A 709 -10.00 10.60 46.35
CA LYS A 709 -11.01 10.69 45.30
C LYS A 709 -10.75 9.61 44.24
N LEU A 710 -11.78 9.07 43.60
CA LEU A 710 -11.62 8.16 42.47
C LEU A 710 -10.86 8.82 41.32
N ALA A 711 -9.92 8.08 40.71
CA ALA A 711 -9.23 8.49 39.49
C ALA A 711 -10.22 8.77 38.35
N GLY A 712 -9.93 9.77 37.52
CA GLY A 712 -10.83 10.26 36.47
C GLY A 712 -10.72 9.48 35.15
N GLY A 713 -11.03 10.17 34.06
CA GLY A 713 -11.11 9.58 32.72
C GLY A 713 -9.76 9.10 32.17
N VAL A 714 -9.85 8.13 31.26
CA VAL A 714 -8.78 7.68 30.36
C VAL A 714 -9.19 8.06 28.94
N ILE A 715 -8.31 8.77 28.23
CA ILE A 715 -8.68 9.58 27.07
C ILE A 715 -7.77 9.26 25.89
N PHE A 716 -8.36 8.98 24.74
CA PHE A 716 -7.66 8.78 23.47
C PHE A 716 -8.10 9.80 22.43
N GLY A 717 -7.17 10.60 21.94
CA GLY A 717 -7.38 11.45 20.76
C GLY A 717 -7.57 10.61 19.50
N LEU A 718 -8.55 11.01 18.68
CA LEU A 718 -8.97 10.33 17.45
C LEU A 718 -9.29 11.37 16.34
N THR A 719 -9.43 10.91 15.10
CA THR A 719 -9.90 11.74 13.99
C THR A 719 -10.90 11.01 13.11
N GLN A 720 -11.68 11.77 12.35
CA GLN A 720 -12.48 11.25 11.25
C GLN A 720 -12.74 12.42 10.27
N LYS A 721 -12.56 12.19 8.96
CA LYS A 721 -12.79 13.21 7.90
C LYS A 721 -12.17 14.60 8.22
N GLY A 722 -11.01 14.61 8.87
CA GLY A 722 -10.28 15.82 9.30
C GLY A 722 -10.73 16.46 10.62
N LYS A 723 -11.88 16.07 11.20
CA LYS A 723 -12.30 16.52 12.54
C LYS A 723 -11.54 15.74 13.62
N ARG A 724 -11.07 16.43 14.66
CA ARG A 724 -10.40 15.85 15.84
C ARG A 724 -11.38 15.76 16.99
N PHE A 725 -11.48 14.60 17.62
CA PHE A 725 -12.29 14.35 18.82
C PHE A 725 -11.50 13.44 19.77
N ALA A 726 -12.07 13.11 20.93
CA ALA A 726 -11.52 12.08 21.80
C ALA A 726 -12.57 11.05 22.19
N LEU A 727 -12.12 9.82 22.42
CA LEU A 727 -12.83 8.81 23.18
C LEU A 727 -12.42 8.94 24.65
N VAL A 728 -13.40 9.09 25.54
CA VAL A 728 -13.23 9.10 26.99
C VAL A 728 -13.82 7.82 27.57
N ILE A 729 -13.09 7.19 28.50
CA ILE A 729 -13.46 5.95 29.17
C ILE A 729 -13.23 6.11 30.68
N ASP A 730 -14.16 5.60 31.48
CA ASP A 730 -14.11 5.54 32.94
C ASP A 730 -14.02 6.92 33.64
N GLU A 731 -14.64 7.96 33.07
CA GLU A 731 -14.77 9.25 33.77
C GLU A 731 -15.81 9.14 34.91
N VAL A 732 -15.64 9.94 35.97
CA VAL A 732 -16.56 9.97 37.12
C VAL A 732 -17.60 11.07 36.93
N SER A 733 -18.84 10.69 36.64
CA SER A 733 -19.98 11.63 36.59
C SER A 733 -20.26 12.31 37.94
N SER A 734 -21.05 13.38 37.92
CA SER A 734 -21.50 14.07 39.15
C SER A 734 -22.30 13.18 40.12
N SER A 735 -22.87 12.06 39.65
CA SER A 735 -23.56 11.06 40.47
C SER A 735 -22.64 9.93 40.99
N GLY A 736 -21.34 9.96 40.67
CA GLY A 736 -20.37 8.93 41.04
C GLY A 736 -20.38 7.68 40.14
N GLN A 737 -21.31 7.58 39.18
CA GLN A 737 -21.28 6.53 38.15
C GLN A 737 -20.14 6.75 37.15
N ARG A 738 -19.66 5.66 36.52
CA ARG A 738 -18.63 5.72 35.47
C ARG A 738 -19.26 5.96 34.10
N LEU A 739 -18.53 6.70 33.26
CA LEU A 739 -18.93 7.12 31.92
C LEU A 739 -17.95 6.66 30.84
N ALA A 740 -18.46 6.40 29.64
CA ALA A 740 -17.68 6.50 28.40
C ALA A 740 -18.47 7.28 27.35
N TYR A 741 -17.78 8.08 26.55
CA TYR A 741 -18.38 8.93 25.51
C TYR A 741 -17.35 9.37 24.46
N LEU A 742 -17.85 9.91 23.34
CA LEU A 742 -17.06 10.62 22.33
C LEU A 742 -17.24 12.13 22.50
N THR A 743 -16.18 12.91 22.42
CA THR A 743 -16.29 14.37 22.61
C THR A 743 -17.05 15.04 21.46
N MET A 744 -18.08 15.82 21.81
CA MET A 744 -18.79 16.72 20.91
C MET A 744 -18.54 18.16 21.34
N GLY A 745 -18.30 19.06 20.38
CA GLY A 745 -17.60 20.33 20.64
C GLY A 745 -18.24 21.23 21.70
N THR A 746 -19.56 21.30 21.78
CA THR A 746 -20.30 22.18 22.72
C THR A 746 -21.36 21.47 23.55
N ALA A 747 -21.47 20.14 23.44
CA ALA A 747 -22.49 19.38 24.15
C ALA A 747 -22.13 19.20 25.63
N LYS A 748 -23.07 19.48 26.53
CA LYS A 748 -22.98 19.02 27.93
C LYS A 748 -23.13 17.50 28.00
N GLU A 749 -22.70 16.89 29.10
CA GLU A 749 -22.87 15.45 29.38
C GLU A 749 -24.33 14.97 29.15
N SER A 750 -25.32 15.79 29.51
CA SER A 750 -26.75 15.52 29.33
C SER A 750 -27.28 15.69 27.90
N GLN A 751 -26.46 16.19 26.97
CA GLN A 751 -26.82 16.45 25.57
C GLN A 751 -25.98 15.63 24.57
N ASN A 752 -24.95 14.93 25.06
CA ASN A 752 -24.07 14.11 24.22
C ASN A 752 -24.68 12.71 24.03
N SER A 753 -25.19 12.44 22.84
CA SER A 753 -25.87 11.18 22.48
C SER A 753 -24.95 9.95 22.42
N SER A 754 -23.64 10.10 22.66
CA SER A 754 -22.69 8.98 22.79
C SER A 754 -22.41 8.55 24.23
N VAL A 755 -23.01 9.20 25.24
CA VAL A 755 -22.74 8.91 26.67
C VAL A 755 -23.37 7.59 27.11
N VAL A 756 -22.53 6.65 27.51
CA VAL A 756 -22.92 5.39 28.17
C VAL A 756 -22.51 5.43 29.65
N ARG A 757 -23.43 5.04 30.54
CA ARG A 757 -23.20 4.93 31.99
C ARG A 757 -23.09 3.46 32.40
N TYR A 758 -22.15 3.12 33.27
CA TYR A 758 -21.93 1.73 33.69
C TYR A 758 -21.36 1.61 35.12
N PRO A 759 -21.50 0.44 35.78
CA PRO A 759 -20.87 0.18 37.08
C PRO A 759 -19.35 0.05 36.96
N GLN A 760 -18.59 0.41 38.00
CA GLN A 760 -17.13 0.56 37.94
C GLN A 760 -16.39 -0.64 37.32
N ILE A 761 -15.78 -0.43 36.15
CA ILE A 761 -14.74 -1.29 35.60
C ILE A 761 -13.41 -1.05 36.33
N ARG A 762 -12.50 -2.03 36.30
CA ARG A 762 -11.24 -1.95 37.05
C ARG A 762 -9.97 -1.84 36.19
N LEU A 763 -10.11 -1.77 34.85
CA LEU A 763 -9.01 -1.61 33.88
C LEU A 763 -7.78 -2.47 34.21
N ARG A 764 -7.95 -3.80 34.19
CA ARG A 764 -6.98 -4.79 34.70
C ARG A 764 -6.16 -5.42 33.58
N SER A 765 -5.46 -4.59 32.81
CA SER A 765 -4.86 -4.99 31.53
C SER A 765 -5.94 -5.32 30.48
N ASP A 766 -7.03 -4.55 30.51
CA ASP A 766 -8.16 -4.70 29.59
C ASP A 766 -7.79 -4.16 28.19
N ASP A 767 -8.24 -4.86 27.15
CA ASP A 767 -8.02 -4.48 25.75
C ASP A 767 -9.17 -3.56 25.27
N VAL A 768 -8.88 -2.27 25.15
CA VAL A 768 -9.76 -1.28 24.51
C VAL A 768 -9.57 -1.37 22.99
N VAL A 769 -10.66 -1.56 22.25
CA VAL A 769 -10.69 -1.53 20.77
C VAL A 769 -11.70 -0.49 20.33
N CYS A 770 -11.28 0.51 19.56
CA CYS A 770 -12.13 1.55 19.00
C CYS A 770 -12.03 1.54 17.47
N ASN A 771 -13.08 1.06 16.81
CA ASN A 771 -13.22 1.13 15.36
C ASN A 771 -13.88 2.45 14.97
N VAL A 772 -13.30 3.14 13.98
CA VAL A 772 -13.80 4.38 13.41
C VAL A 772 -14.03 4.18 11.92
N SER A 773 -15.29 4.00 11.50
CA SER A 773 -15.68 4.00 10.09
C SER A 773 -16.11 5.39 9.64
N SER A 774 -16.67 5.51 8.43
CA SER A 774 -17.15 6.76 7.84
C SER A 774 -18.54 7.19 8.32
N ASP A 775 -19.29 6.26 8.93
CA ASP A 775 -20.70 6.33 9.34
C ASP A 775 -20.95 5.91 10.81
N LYS A 776 -20.01 5.15 11.41
CA LYS A 776 -20.17 4.50 12.72
C LYS A 776 -18.86 4.52 13.51
N ILE A 777 -18.97 4.53 14.84
CA ILE A 777 -17.87 4.28 15.77
C ILE A 777 -18.31 3.22 16.78
N THR A 778 -17.47 2.22 17.04
CA THR A 778 -17.74 1.17 18.05
C THR A 778 -16.54 0.99 18.97
N VAL A 779 -16.78 1.02 20.27
CA VAL A 779 -15.78 0.79 21.32
C VAL A 779 -16.11 -0.51 22.04
N LEU A 780 -15.11 -1.36 22.20
CA LEU A 780 -15.15 -2.57 23.00
C LEU A 780 -14.09 -2.51 24.11
N ILE A 781 -14.37 -3.14 25.25
CA ILE A 781 -13.40 -3.41 26.32
C ILE A 781 -13.36 -4.92 26.54
N SER A 782 -12.18 -5.53 26.39
CA SER A 782 -11.94 -6.96 26.55
C SER A 782 -12.95 -7.83 25.77
N GLY A 783 -13.25 -7.41 24.53
CA GLY A 783 -14.19 -8.04 23.61
C GLY A 783 -15.67 -7.72 23.85
N GLN A 784 -16.04 -7.03 24.94
CA GLN A 784 -17.43 -6.65 25.23
C GLN A 784 -17.74 -5.24 24.68
N PRO A 785 -18.87 -5.02 23.98
CA PRO A 785 -19.29 -3.69 23.55
C PRO A 785 -19.47 -2.72 24.73
N LEU A 786 -18.89 -1.53 24.63
CA LEU A 786 -19.01 -0.44 25.61
C LEU A 786 -19.85 0.72 25.07
N LEU A 787 -19.59 1.13 23.82
CA LEU A 787 -20.19 2.30 23.18
C LEU A 787 -20.35 2.04 21.69
N GLN A 788 -21.50 2.42 21.13
CA GLN A 788 -21.72 2.52 19.70
C GLN A 788 -22.31 3.89 19.36
N TYR A 789 -21.78 4.54 18.33
CA TYR A 789 -22.25 5.82 17.84
C TYR A 789 -22.49 5.76 16.33
N THR A 790 -23.67 6.18 15.90
CA THR A 790 -24.10 6.26 14.48
C THR A 790 -24.86 7.58 14.20
N GLY A 791 -24.60 8.61 15.01
CA GLY A 791 -25.16 9.95 14.84
C GLY A 791 -24.35 10.80 13.85
N ASP A 792 -24.65 12.10 13.81
CA ASP A 792 -23.88 13.03 12.96
C ASP A 792 -22.39 13.02 13.33
N MET A 793 -21.58 12.54 12.40
CA MET A 793 -20.11 12.53 12.50
C MET A 793 -19.53 13.94 12.43
N SER A 794 -20.28 14.93 11.94
CA SER A 794 -19.88 16.33 11.98
C SER A 794 -19.95 16.93 13.41
N ALA A 795 -20.76 16.38 14.32
CA ALA A 795 -20.83 16.85 15.71
C ALA A 795 -19.59 16.50 16.55
N LEU A 796 -18.78 15.52 16.11
CA LEU A 796 -17.57 15.08 16.80
C LEU A 796 -16.47 16.16 16.73
N ALA A 797 -16.10 16.67 17.90
CA ALA A 797 -15.06 17.68 18.05
C ALA A 797 -14.49 17.71 19.47
N LEU A 798 -13.19 18.00 19.60
CA LEU A 798 -12.59 18.41 20.88
C LEU A 798 -13.22 19.74 21.33
N PRO A 799 -13.66 19.88 22.60
CA PRO A 799 -14.31 21.11 23.06
C PRO A 799 -13.39 22.35 23.00
N PRO A 800 -13.91 23.54 22.61
CA PRO A 800 -13.16 24.79 22.70
C PRO A 800 -12.65 25.03 24.12
N GLY A 801 -11.38 25.43 24.25
CA GLY A 801 -10.73 25.62 25.55
C GLY A 801 -10.28 24.33 26.26
N SER A 802 -10.56 23.14 25.72
CA SER A 802 -9.97 21.89 26.22
C SER A 802 -8.44 21.96 26.19
N PRO A 803 -7.72 21.45 27.22
CA PRO A 803 -6.25 21.38 27.19
C PRO A 803 -5.71 20.54 26.03
N PHE A 804 -6.55 19.68 25.43
CA PHE A 804 -6.21 18.84 24.29
C PHE A 804 -6.50 19.50 22.93
N ALA A 805 -7.19 20.65 22.89
CA ALA A 805 -7.50 21.36 21.64
C ALA A 805 -6.27 21.70 20.75
N PRO A 806 -5.05 21.98 21.28
CA PRO A 806 -3.84 22.16 20.46
C PRO A 806 -3.02 20.87 20.23
N ALA A 807 -3.52 19.68 20.60
CA ALA A 807 -2.83 18.41 20.39
C ALA A 807 -2.85 17.94 18.92
N LYS A 808 -1.88 17.12 18.51
CA LYS A 808 -2.03 16.26 17.32
C LYS A 808 -3.27 15.35 17.47
N PRO A 809 -3.84 14.82 16.36
CA PRO A 809 -5.06 14.03 16.42
C PRO A 809 -4.99 12.83 17.37
N PHE A 810 -3.83 12.13 17.43
CA PHE A 810 -3.62 11.04 18.37
C PHE A 810 -2.84 11.50 19.59
N PHE A 811 -3.46 11.36 20.76
CA PHE A 811 -2.84 11.55 22.05
C PHE A 811 -3.42 10.55 23.05
N TYR A 812 -2.66 10.28 24.11
CA TYR A 812 -3.17 9.66 25.32
C TYR A 812 -3.27 10.73 26.40
N ALA A 813 -4.34 10.72 27.19
CA ALA A 813 -4.42 11.46 28.43
C ALA A 813 -5.13 10.68 29.53
N GLN A 814 -4.89 11.07 30.78
CA GLN A 814 -5.53 10.52 31.97
C GLN A 814 -5.63 11.57 33.06
N GLU A 815 -6.69 11.49 33.85
CA GLU A 815 -6.93 12.38 34.96
C GLU A 815 -6.79 11.68 36.33
N PHE A 816 -6.06 12.30 37.26
CA PHE A 816 -6.09 12.01 38.71
C PHE A 816 -5.83 10.54 39.11
N GLY A 817 -4.95 9.84 38.40
CA GLY A 817 -4.60 8.45 38.69
C GLY A 817 -3.33 8.00 38.00
N ILE A 818 -3.01 6.70 38.10
CA ILE A 818 -1.86 6.10 37.43
C ILE A 818 -2.34 4.90 36.60
N ASN A 819 -2.02 4.91 35.31
CA ASN A 819 -2.14 3.75 34.43
C ASN A 819 -0.77 3.37 33.86
N THR A 820 -0.67 2.10 33.48
CA THR A 820 0.30 1.56 32.53
C THR A 820 -0.43 1.20 31.25
N ILE A 821 0.16 1.54 30.10
CA ILE A 821 -0.33 1.22 28.76
C ILE A 821 0.64 0.20 28.16
N ASP A 822 0.23 -1.06 28.05
CA ASP A 822 1.10 -2.17 27.63
C ASP A 822 1.08 -2.41 26.09
N ARG A 823 0.19 -1.67 25.40
CA ARG A 823 0.06 -1.56 23.94
C ARG A 823 -0.75 -0.31 23.62
N TRP A 824 -0.36 0.46 22.61
CA TRP A 824 -1.26 1.44 21.97
C TRP A 824 -0.92 1.53 20.48
N SER A 825 -1.81 1.04 19.63
CA SER A 825 -1.57 0.88 18.20
C SER A 825 -2.76 1.30 17.34
N ILE A 826 -2.50 1.61 16.07
CA ILE A 826 -3.52 1.86 15.04
C ILE A 826 -3.28 0.95 13.84
N GLY A 827 -4.37 0.36 13.32
CA GLY A 827 -4.35 -0.62 12.23
C GLY A 827 -5.63 -0.58 11.40
N PRO A 828 -5.88 -1.60 10.55
CA PRO A 828 -7.08 -1.67 9.73
C PRO A 828 -8.34 -1.73 10.61
N ALA A 829 -9.48 -1.31 10.07
CA ALA A 829 -10.77 -1.48 10.75
C ALA A 829 -11.08 -2.98 10.90
N THR A 830 -11.18 -3.46 12.14
CA THR A 830 -11.49 -4.87 12.43
C THR A 830 -12.99 -5.10 12.42
N GLU A 831 -13.47 -5.81 11.40
CA GLU A 831 -14.75 -6.52 11.50
C GLU A 831 -14.70 -7.53 12.67
N GLN A 832 -15.85 -7.83 13.26
CA GLN A 832 -15.91 -8.51 14.56
C GLN A 832 -15.42 -9.97 14.50
N SER A 833 -14.25 -10.24 15.06
CA SER A 833 -13.78 -11.59 15.39
C SER A 833 -13.91 -11.87 16.90
N THR A 834 -14.20 -13.12 17.25
CA THR A 834 -14.26 -13.62 18.63
C THR A 834 -12.89 -13.57 19.35
N PRO A 835 -12.84 -13.72 20.69
CA PRO A 835 -11.65 -13.42 21.51
C PRO A 835 -10.38 -14.28 21.28
N ASP A 836 -10.40 -15.24 20.34
CA ASP A 836 -9.39 -16.30 20.21
C ASP A 836 -8.38 -16.13 19.06
N SER A 837 -8.29 -14.95 18.42
CA SER A 837 -7.19 -14.63 17.49
C SER A 837 -5.86 -14.35 18.22
N ALA A 838 -5.41 -15.32 19.02
CA ALA A 838 -4.32 -15.18 19.97
C ALA A 838 -2.93 -15.32 19.31
N PHE A 839 -2.27 -14.19 19.05
CA PHE A 839 -0.80 -14.18 18.97
C PHE A 839 -0.19 -14.67 20.30
N PRO A 840 0.99 -15.33 20.26
CA PRO A 840 1.44 -16.21 21.36
C PRO A 840 1.65 -15.46 22.68
N ARG A 841 1.11 -16.03 23.77
CA ARG A 841 1.25 -15.49 25.13
C ARG A 841 2.70 -15.54 25.58
N SER A 842 3.33 -14.37 25.72
CA SER A 842 4.67 -14.23 26.26
C SER A 842 4.72 -14.55 27.77
N GLY A 843 4.98 -15.82 28.10
CA GLY A 843 5.51 -16.27 29.39
C GLY A 843 4.69 -15.99 30.65
N GLN A 844 3.97 -16.99 31.16
CA GLN A 844 3.73 -17.14 32.60
C GLN A 844 4.29 -18.48 33.11
N PRO A 845 4.81 -18.53 34.35
CA PRO A 845 5.45 -19.74 34.89
C PRO A 845 4.42 -20.79 35.29
N VAL A 846 4.65 -22.04 34.91
CA VAL A 846 3.81 -23.18 35.31
C VAL A 846 4.16 -23.59 36.74
N GLY A 847 3.34 -23.17 37.70
CA GLY A 847 3.33 -23.75 39.05
C GLY A 847 2.81 -25.19 39.04
N PRO A 848 3.38 -26.12 39.83
CA PRO A 848 3.07 -27.54 39.73
C PRO A 848 1.68 -27.88 40.30
N LYS A 849 0.85 -28.57 39.52
CA LYS A 849 -0.28 -29.35 40.05
C LYS A 849 0.14 -30.80 40.27
N ARG A 850 -0.43 -31.43 41.29
CA ARG A 850 -0.02 -32.74 41.84
C ARG A 850 -0.85 -33.89 41.28
N LYS A 851 -0.19 -35.05 41.20
CA LYS A 851 -0.70 -36.39 40.83
C LYS A 851 -1.06 -36.52 39.36
#